data_AF-A0A9X4X6Z8-F1
#
_entry.id   AF-A0A9X4X6Z8-F1
#
_cell.length_a   1.000
_cell.length_b   1.000
_cell.length_c   1.000
_cell.angle_alpha   90.00
_cell.angle_beta   90.00
_cell.angle_gamma   90.00
#
_symmetry.space_group_name_H-M   'P 1'
#
loop_
_entity.id
_entity.type
_entity.pdbx_description
1 polymer ?
#
loop_
_entity_poly.entity_id
_entity_poly.type
_entity_poly.pdbx_seq_one_letter_code
_entity_poly.pdbx_strand_id
1 'polypeptide(L)'
;MNFLKIALSNQLKNNDFNSWQTTNLNDETQASELAAIVVAETDKSSLKTAQDLQKKSGLGIPIIKVSHETISNNEKNQIIDAANQYTAEMVPGFLTDLVNFAEDRPVSFTTPGHHNGLYYEKHPAGVVFNRFFGKNLMFADTSDTVPELGDTMTHEGTPLTAEQKAAETYHADKVYFCTNGTTSANSICANALLTKDDLVLFDRNNHKSLYNSALVMTGAKPVYIPTDRNALGLIGEMDPNFLSEEKIRTEIAKVDPEKAKAKRPFRLAIIQSETYDGLFYDARWMIDKIGKLCDYILFDCAWGGFEQFVPIMNHLSPLNLDFGPEDPGILVTQSLHKQQAGMGQASQILKKDAHIKGQKRYVDHKHFNHAYLKFVTSSYSYPLYASLTVNSYLTSGEGNKKWWDQILRLGIEWRKELIRKSKLFKPLVIDNFENISTDELATNEKYWNLDSTNLWHGFSKIASGQAMIDPLKITVVTPGIDVKNAKYEETGIPGPVVAEFLMEKRIIRAKDDLYSLLFLLTPGDTKAELAILLNAFLEFEQYYNEDAPLEKVLPKLTKVYGARYKGYTLKQLCQEMHEYYRGNNTFTLQQELFAKPDMQNYQMTPEHADYLFMKNESELVNLEDVKGRIAAEGALPYPPGVFIVAPGEKWSDIDQKYFEVLVGAIERFPGFVPEIQGVYWDQKSDGKIRVQAEVLKEK
;
A
#
# COMPACT_ATOMS: atom_id res chain seq x y z
N MET A 1 -5.22 -22.71 24.53
CA MET A 1 -4.23 -23.80 24.22
C MET A 1 -2.84 -23.22 23.95
N ASN A 2 -1.78 -24.05 23.98
CA ASN A 2 -0.42 -23.62 23.68
C ASN A 2 -0.12 -23.84 22.18
N PHE A 3 -0.33 -22.80 21.36
CA PHE A 3 0.02 -22.81 19.93
C PHE A 3 1.54 -22.80 19.68
N LEU A 4 2.29 -22.34 20.68
CA LEU A 4 3.75 -22.35 20.70
C LEU A 4 4.28 -23.64 21.34
N LYS A 5 5.56 -23.90 21.09
CA LYS A 5 6.27 -25.12 21.49
C LYS A 5 7.41 -24.81 22.45
N ILE A 6 7.87 -25.82 23.17
CA ILE A 6 9.12 -25.77 23.95
C ILE A 6 10.18 -26.58 23.19
N ALA A 7 11.28 -25.94 22.81
CA ALA A 7 12.41 -26.63 22.18
C ALA A 7 13.32 -27.25 23.24
N LEU A 8 13.70 -28.52 23.08
CA LEU A 8 14.53 -29.27 24.03
C LEU A 8 15.84 -29.68 23.37
N SER A 9 16.95 -29.60 24.11
CA SER A 9 18.20 -30.26 23.68
C SER A 9 18.04 -31.77 23.61
N ASN A 10 18.88 -32.44 22.82
CA ASN A 10 18.78 -33.89 22.58
C ASN A 10 18.81 -34.73 23.88
N GLN A 11 19.54 -34.26 24.90
CA GLN A 11 19.63 -34.91 26.20
C GLN A 11 18.32 -34.83 27.01
N LEU A 12 17.45 -33.87 26.69
CA LEU A 12 16.22 -33.59 27.43
C LEU A 12 14.95 -34.08 26.71
N LYS A 13 15.07 -34.65 25.50
CA LYS A 13 13.95 -35.01 24.62
C LYS A 13 12.87 -35.91 25.23
N ASN A 14 13.19 -36.64 26.30
CA ASN A 14 12.26 -37.55 26.97
C ASN A 14 11.43 -36.88 28.08
N ASN A 15 11.64 -35.58 28.35
CA ASN A 15 10.89 -34.84 29.35
C ASN A 15 9.55 -34.36 28.76
N ASP A 16 8.46 -34.58 29.50
CA ASP A 16 7.11 -34.13 29.16
C ASP A 16 6.79 -32.79 29.85
N PHE A 17 6.10 -31.89 29.15
CA PHE A 17 5.70 -30.56 29.62
C PHE A 17 4.17 -30.37 29.68
N ASN A 18 3.44 -31.46 29.97
CA ASN A 18 1.99 -31.46 30.11
C ASN A 18 1.30 -31.04 28.79
N SER A 19 0.62 -29.88 28.77
CA SER A 19 -0.13 -29.38 27.63
C SER A 19 0.73 -28.69 26.56
N TRP A 20 2.02 -28.51 26.81
CA TRP A 20 2.95 -27.91 25.85
C TRP A 20 3.47 -28.94 24.85
N GLN A 21 3.35 -28.64 23.57
CA GLN A 21 4.06 -29.40 22.54
C GLN A 21 5.57 -29.16 22.67
N THR A 22 6.36 -30.21 22.45
CA THR A 22 7.83 -30.11 22.44
C THR A 22 8.40 -30.41 21.07
N THR A 23 9.57 -29.83 20.78
CA THR A 23 10.35 -30.08 19.57
C THR A 23 11.82 -30.23 19.90
N ASN A 24 12.58 -30.92 19.05
CA ASN A 24 14.03 -31.04 19.22
C ASN A 24 14.71 -29.77 18.73
N LEU A 25 15.62 -29.22 19.54
CA LEU A 25 16.46 -28.09 19.16
C LEU A 25 17.53 -28.51 18.15
N ASN A 26 17.57 -27.83 17.01
CA ASN A 26 18.56 -27.97 15.95
C ASN A 26 18.60 -26.69 15.07
N ASP A 27 19.46 -26.68 14.05
CA ASP A 27 19.64 -25.52 13.17
C ASP A 27 18.44 -25.23 12.25
N GLU A 28 17.51 -26.19 12.09
CA GLU A 28 16.27 -26.05 11.32
C GLU A 28 15.07 -25.63 12.19
N THR A 29 15.27 -25.50 13.50
CA THR A 29 14.19 -25.15 14.43
C THR A 29 13.64 -23.76 14.12
N GLN A 30 12.32 -23.67 13.94
CA GLN A 30 11.66 -22.41 13.65
C GLN A 30 11.45 -21.61 14.94
N ALA A 31 12.22 -20.53 15.10
CA ALA A 31 12.16 -19.65 16.27
C ALA A 31 10.75 -19.09 16.55
N SER A 32 9.99 -18.77 15.50
CA SER A 32 8.63 -18.21 15.61
C SER A 32 7.60 -19.18 16.20
N GLU A 33 7.91 -20.48 16.29
CA GLU A 33 7.04 -21.47 16.92
C GLU A 33 7.33 -21.66 18.40
N LEU A 34 8.34 -20.99 18.97
CA LEU A 34 8.85 -21.31 20.31
C LEU A 34 8.39 -20.33 21.38
N ALA A 35 8.01 -20.86 22.54
CA ALA A 35 7.81 -20.09 23.76
C ALA A 35 9.00 -20.18 24.73
N ALA A 36 9.82 -21.23 24.63
CA ALA A 36 11.04 -21.40 25.40
C ALA A 36 12.01 -22.37 24.71
N ILE A 37 13.31 -22.23 25.01
CA ILE A 37 14.36 -23.17 24.64
C ILE A 37 14.99 -23.72 25.92
N VAL A 38 14.92 -25.02 26.16
CA VAL A 38 15.47 -25.68 27.34
C VAL A 38 16.70 -26.48 26.95
N VAL A 39 17.83 -26.19 27.60
CA VAL A 39 19.12 -26.84 27.33
C VAL A 39 19.73 -27.38 28.61
N ALA A 40 20.31 -28.58 28.52
CA ALA A 40 21.13 -29.12 29.61
C ALA A 40 22.41 -28.29 29.76
N GLU A 41 22.81 -27.94 30.99
CA GLU A 41 24.02 -27.15 31.25
C GLU A 41 25.31 -27.80 30.71
N THR A 42 25.31 -29.12 30.63
CA THR A 42 26.39 -29.95 30.09
C THR A 42 26.46 -29.92 28.56
N ASP A 43 25.36 -29.57 27.87
CA ASP A 43 25.26 -29.56 26.42
C ASP A 43 25.60 -28.18 25.83
N LYS A 44 26.90 -27.89 25.79
CA LYS A 44 27.44 -26.63 25.24
C LYS A 44 27.10 -26.41 23.76
N SER A 45 26.90 -27.48 23.00
CA SER A 45 26.56 -27.39 21.58
C SER A 45 25.14 -26.87 21.42
N SER A 46 24.17 -27.50 22.10
CA SER A 46 22.77 -27.05 22.08
C SER A 46 22.61 -25.64 22.65
N LEU A 47 23.37 -25.27 23.69
CA LEU A 47 23.36 -23.90 24.21
C LEU A 47 23.81 -22.89 23.13
N LYS A 48 24.85 -23.21 22.36
CA LYS A 48 25.28 -22.34 21.26
C LYS A 48 24.20 -22.23 20.18
N THR A 49 23.61 -23.35 19.75
CA THR A 49 22.49 -23.36 18.79
C THR A 49 21.32 -22.50 19.29
N ALA A 50 20.95 -22.62 20.57
CA ALA A 50 19.89 -21.80 21.18
C ALA A 50 20.21 -20.29 21.12
N GLN A 51 21.44 -19.90 21.48
CA GLN A 51 21.89 -18.51 21.46
C GLN A 51 21.92 -17.95 20.04
N ASP A 52 22.40 -18.72 19.08
CA ASP A 52 22.45 -18.34 17.67
C ASP A 52 21.02 -18.19 17.10
N LEU A 53 20.10 -19.09 17.45
CA LEU A 53 18.69 -19.03 17.05
C LEU A 53 17.97 -17.79 17.63
N GLN A 54 18.13 -17.54 18.93
CA GLN A 54 17.56 -16.37 19.60
C GLN A 54 18.08 -15.07 18.98
N LYS A 55 19.40 -14.98 18.79
CA LYS A 55 20.05 -13.78 18.20
C LYS A 55 19.64 -13.55 16.74
N LYS A 56 19.58 -14.61 15.93
CA LYS A 56 19.22 -14.54 14.52
C LYS A 56 17.76 -14.13 14.33
N SER A 57 16.86 -14.71 15.12
CA SER A 57 15.42 -14.40 15.05
C SER A 57 15.08 -12.99 15.55
N GLY A 58 15.77 -12.50 16.59
CA GLY A 58 15.42 -11.23 17.23
C GLY A 58 14.09 -11.28 17.98
N LEU A 59 13.63 -12.48 18.35
CA LEU A 59 12.36 -12.71 19.06
C LEU A 59 12.52 -12.78 20.58
N GLY A 60 13.74 -12.76 21.11
CA GLY A 60 13.98 -12.75 22.56
C GLY A 60 13.56 -14.02 23.31
N ILE A 61 13.36 -15.15 22.62
CA ILE A 61 12.86 -16.42 23.20
C ILE A 61 13.70 -16.82 24.42
N PRO A 62 13.12 -17.11 25.60
CA PRO A 62 13.88 -17.42 26.80
C PRO A 62 14.68 -18.73 26.65
N ILE A 63 15.96 -18.69 27.00
CA ILE A 63 16.85 -19.85 27.05
C ILE A 63 17.01 -20.27 28.51
N ILE A 64 16.49 -21.45 28.85
CA ILE A 64 16.45 -21.97 30.22
C ILE A 64 17.44 -23.13 30.34
N LYS A 65 18.31 -23.05 31.34
CA LYS A 65 19.32 -24.06 31.60
C LYS A 65 18.87 -24.97 32.74
N VAL A 66 19.03 -26.27 32.56
CA VAL A 66 18.75 -27.28 33.60
C VAL A 66 19.98 -28.14 33.86
N SER A 67 20.20 -28.49 35.13
CA SER A 67 21.43 -29.16 35.55
C SER A 67 21.40 -30.69 35.37
N HIS A 68 20.21 -31.27 35.15
CA HIS A 68 20.01 -32.72 35.06
C HIS A 68 19.27 -33.12 33.77
N GLU A 69 19.54 -34.34 33.28
CA GLU A 69 18.86 -34.90 32.09
C GLU A 69 17.36 -35.18 32.36
N THR A 70 17.01 -35.44 33.62
CA THR A 70 15.63 -35.55 34.09
C THR A 70 15.26 -34.27 34.82
N ILE A 71 14.27 -33.55 34.30
CA ILE A 71 13.82 -32.26 34.82
C ILE A 71 12.92 -32.51 36.04
N SER A 72 13.23 -31.88 37.16
CA SER A 72 12.40 -31.96 38.37
C SER A 72 11.06 -31.25 38.17
N ASN A 73 10.05 -31.59 38.97
CA ASN A 73 8.74 -30.91 38.91
C ASN A 73 8.85 -29.40 39.14
N ASN A 74 9.81 -28.96 39.97
CA ASN A 74 10.03 -27.54 40.23
C ASN A 74 10.62 -26.82 39.01
N GLU A 75 11.65 -27.39 38.38
CA GLU A 75 12.23 -26.85 37.13
C GLU A 75 11.19 -26.85 36.00
N LYS A 76 10.36 -27.91 35.91
CA LYS A 76 9.27 -27.99 34.95
C LYS A 76 8.26 -26.85 35.12
N ASN A 77 7.85 -26.55 36.36
CA ASN A 77 6.96 -25.42 36.62
C ASN A 77 7.60 -24.08 36.22
N GLN A 78 8.88 -23.88 36.56
CA GLN A 78 9.61 -22.67 36.17
C GLN A 78 9.71 -22.50 34.65
N ILE A 79 9.93 -23.59 33.91
CA ILE A 79 9.95 -23.57 32.45
C ILE A 79 8.58 -23.20 31.89
N ILE A 80 7.51 -23.82 32.42
CA ILE A 80 6.13 -23.54 31.99
C ILE A 80 5.75 -22.08 32.29
N ASP A 81 6.11 -21.56 33.47
CA ASP A 81 5.85 -20.18 33.86
C ASP A 81 6.57 -19.18 32.94
N ALA A 82 7.83 -19.45 32.62
CA ALA A 82 8.60 -18.64 31.66
C ALA A 82 7.99 -18.68 30.25
N ALA A 83 7.53 -19.85 29.79
CA ALA A 83 6.89 -19.99 28.48
C ALA A 83 5.53 -19.26 28.42
N ASN A 84 4.74 -19.34 29.49
CA ASN A 84 3.48 -18.61 29.64
C ASN A 84 3.71 -17.10 29.65
N GLN A 85 4.69 -16.62 30.43
CA GLN A 85 5.04 -15.20 30.49
C GLN A 85 5.46 -14.68 29.11
N TYR A 86 6.38 -15.37 28.44
CA TYR A 86 6.82 -14.99 27.10
C TYR A 86 5.66 -14.98 26.10
N THR A 87 4.77 -15.96 26.16
CA THR A 87 3.58 -16.01 25.28
C THR A 87 2.66 -14.81 25.52
N ALA A 88 2.40 -14.45 26.78
CA ALA A 88 1.58 -13.27 27.12
C ALA A 88 2.23 -11.94 26.68
N GLU A 89 3.56 -11.88 26.63
CA GLU A 89 4.31 -10.72 26.15
C GLU A 89 4.32 -10.61 24.61
N MET A 90 4.28 -11.73 23.90
CA MET A 90 4.45 -11.78 22.44
C MET A 90 3.14 -11.93 21.66
N VAL A 91 2.08 -12.42 22.28
CA VAL A 91 0.77 -12.63 21.65
C VAL A 91 -0.19 -11.52 22.10
N PRO A 92 -0.87 -10.81 21.17
CA PRO A 92 -1.80 -9.76 21.54
C PRO A 92 -2.94 -10.28 22.41
N GLY A 93 -3.28 -9.56 23.49
CA GLY A 93 -4.37 -9.94 24.39
C GLY A 93 -5.70 -10.16 23.67
N PHE A 94 -6.04 -9.29 22.70
CA PHE A 94 -7.27 -9.44 21.92
C PHE A 94 -7.31 -10.75 21.11
N LEU A 95 -6.17 -11.17 20.54
CA LEU A 95 -6.09 -12.45 19.84
C LEU A 95 -6.27 -13.62 20.82
N THR A 96 -5.66 -13.53 22.01
CA THR A 96 -5.82 -14.54 23.06
C THR A 96 -7.28 -14.66 23.49
N ASP A 97 -7.96 -13.53 23.75
CA ASP A 97 -9.38 -13.53 24.14
C ASP A 97 -10.25 -14.13 23.04
N LEU A 98 -10.03 -13.74 21.78
CA LEU A 98 -10.77 -14.26 20.62
C LEU A 98 -10.57 -15.77 20.42
N VAL A 99 -9.35 -16.26 20.61
CA VAL A 99 -9.02 -17.68 20.53
C VAL A 99 -9.71 -18.46 21.64
N ASN A 100 -9.65 -17.97 22.88
CA ASN A 100 -10.30 -18.63 24.02
C ASN A 100 -11.82 -18.71 23.79
N PHE A 101 -12.45 -17.60 23.39
CA PHE A 101 -13.87 -17.57 23.03
C PHE A 101 -14.21 -18.59 21.93
N ALA A 102 -13.40 -18.66 20.86
CA ALA A 102 -13.66 -19.57 19.76
C ALA A 102 -13.44 -21.05 20.13
N GLU A 103 -12.44 -21.35 20.98
CA GLU A 103 -12.13 -22.71 21.48
C GLU A 103 -13.21 -23.24 22.42
N ASP A 104 -13.85 -22.36 23.21
CA ASP A 104 -14.97 -22.71 24.09
C ASP A 104 -16.22 -23.16 23.31
N ARG A 105 -16.26 -22.91 21.99
CA ARG A 105 -17.35 -23.27 21.08
C ARG A 105 -18.74 -22.90 21.63
N PRO A 106 -18.95 -21.64 22.03
CA PRO A 106 -20.16 -21.23 22.69
C PRO A 106 -21.38 -21.45 21.80
N VAL A 107 -22.53 -21.75 22.42
CA VAL A 107 -23.80 -21.76 21.70
C VAL A 107 -24.25 -20.32 21.51
N SER A 108 -24.24 -19.84 20.27
CA SER A 108 -24.65 -18.47 19.95
C SER A 108 -26.14 -18.40 19.57
N PHE A 109 -26.83 -17.44 20.18
CA PHE A 109 -28.17 -16.96 19.79
C PHE A 109 -28.14 -15.48 19.37
N THR A 110 -26.95 -14.95 19.10
CA THR A 110 -26.69 -13.56 18.73
C THR A 110 -26.12 -13.47 17.32
N THR A 111 -25.85 -12.26 16.83
CA THR A 111 -25.12 -12.04 15.58
C THR A 111 -23.69 -12.58 15.64
N PRO A 112 -23.14 -13.11 14.54
CA PRO A 112 -23.76 -13.20 13.20
C PRO A 112 -24.71 -14.40 13.03
N GLY A 113 -25.74 -14.22 12.18
CA GLY A 113 -26.85 -15.18 12.00
C GLY A 113 -26.49 -16.56 11.44
N HIS A 114 -25.23 -16.81 11.05
CA HIS A 114 -24.79 -18.15 10.67
C HIS A 114 -24.63 -19.09 11.87
N HIS A 115 -24.61 -18.56 13.10
CA HIS A 115 -24.50 -19.28 14.37
C HIS A 115 -23.38 -20.33 14.32
N ASN A 116 -22.13 -19.86 14.33
CA ASN A 116 -20.94 -20.72 14.26
C ASN A 116 -20.85 -21.59 12.98
N GLY A 117 -21.54 -21.17 11.93
CA GLY A 117 -21.53 -21.79 10.62
C GLY A 117 -22.55 -22.92 10.48
N LEU A 118 -23.41 -23.14 11.47
CA LEU A 118 -24.48 -24.13 11.44
C LEU A 118 -25.52 -23.84 10.35
N TYR A 119 -25.74 -22.56 10.03
CA TYR A 119 -26.65 -22.22 8.93
C TYR A 119 -26.06 -22.61 7.57
N TYR A 120 -24.74 -22.43 7.37
CA TYR A 120 -24.05 -22.87 6.15
C TYR A 120 -24.19 -24.38 5.91
N GLU A 121 -24.25 -25.20 6.97
CA GLU A 121 -24.42 -26.65 6.84
C GLU A 121 -25.77 -27.07 6.26
N LYS A 122 -26.74 -26.16 6.15
CA LYS A 122 -28.06 -26.44 5.57
C LYS A 122 -28.05 -26.48 4.03
N HIS A 123 -27.00 -25.99 3.37
CA HIS A 123 -26.94 -25.92 1.91
C HIS A 123 -25.59 -26.44 1.37
N PRO A 124 -25.54 -27.19 0.25
CA PRO A 124 -24.29 -27.70 -0.31
C PRO A 124 -23.22 -26.62 -0.55
N ALA A 125 -23.63 -25.44 -1.04
CA ALA A 125 -22.70 -24.31 -1.20
C ALA A 125 -22.12 -23.83 0.15
N GLY A 126 -22.93 -23.81 1.22
CA GLY A 126 -22.46 -23.45 2.55
C GLY A 126 -21.57 -24.53 3.17
N VAL A 127 -21.82 -25.81 2.89
CA VAL A 127 -20.91 -26.90 3.30
C VAL A 127 -19.53 -26.73 2.65
N VAL A 128 -19.47 -26.39 1.37
CA VAL A 128 -18.21 -26.08 0.68
C VAL A 128 -17.51 -24.89 1.33
N PHE A 129 -18.24 -23.78 1.55
CA PHE A 129 -17.71 -22.58 2.19
C PHE A 129 -17.13 -22.86 3.58
N ASN A 130 -17.92 -23.49 4.45
CA ASN A 130 -17.53 -23.79 5.83
C ASN A 130 -16.35 -24.76 5.91
N ARG A 131 -16.28 -25.77 5.02
CA ARG A 131 -15.13 -26.69 4.97
C ARG A 131 -13.87 -26.06 4.40
N PHE A 132 -14.00 -25.15 3.45
CA PHE A 132 -12.87 -24.45 2.86
C PHE A 132 -12.22 -23.48 3.86
N PHE A 133 -13.03 -22.64 4.52
CA PHE A 133 -12.51 -21.64 5.48
C PHE A 133 -12.27 -22.21 6.88
N GLY A 134 -12.96 -23.29 7.25
CA GLY A 134 -12.74 -24.01 8.50
C GLY A 134 -13.53 -23.46 9.69
N LYS A 135 -13.69 -24.33 10.70
CA LYS A 135 -14.54 -24.06 11.87
C LYS A 135 -14.04 -22.96 12.78
N ASN A 136 -12.72 -22.82 12.94
CA ASN A 136 -12.15 -21.79 13.83
C ASN A 136 -12.55 -20.39 13.38
N LEU A 137 -12.56 -20.12 12.06
CA LEU A 137 -13.04 -18.85 11.53
C LEU A 137 -14.51 -18.62 11.89
N MET A 138 -15.36 -19.64 11.74
CA MET A 138 -16.79 -19.52 12.02
C MET A 138 -17.11 -19.26 13.50
N PHE A 139 -16.27 -19.75 14.43
CA PHE A 139 -16.41 -19.49 15.86
C PHE A 139 -15.77 -18.16 16.29
N ALA A 140 -14.73 -17.70 15.57
CA ALA A 140 -14.13 -16.39 15.79
C ALA A 140 -14.93 -15.24 15.14
N ASP A 141 -15.83 -15.54 14.21
CA ASP A 141 -16.76 -14.56 13.64
C ASP A 141 -17.93 -14.31 14.60
N THR A 142 -17.75 -13.33 15.48
CA THR A 142 -18.64 -12.97 16.58
C THR A 142 -18.96 -11.46 16.58
N SER A 143 -19.63 -10.96 17.62
CA SER A 143 -20.07 -9.56 17.71
C SER A 143 -19.74 -8.89 19.05
N ASP A 144 -20.03 -7.60 19.11
CA ASP A 144 -19.95 -6.70 20.28
C ASP A 144 -20.82 -7.16 21.47
N THR A 145 -21.72 -8.12 21.25
CA THR A 145 -22.49 -8.75 22.33
C THR A 145 -21.66 -9.67 23.25
N VAL A 146 -20.39 -9.91 22.91
CA VAL A 146 -19.43 -10.68 23.70
C VAL A 146 -18.54 -9.73 24.51
N PRO A 147 -18.88 -9.44 25.79
CA PRO A 147 -18.21 -8.39 26.57
C PRO A 147 -16.75 -8.70 26.92
N GLU A 148 -16.38 -9.98 26.98
CA GLU A 148 -15.00 -10.42 27.24
C GLU A 148 -14.01 -10.01 26.13
N LEU A 149 -14.49 -9.67 24.93
CA LEU A 149 -13.64 -9.21 23.81
C LEU A 149 -13.48 -7.68 23.78
N GLY A 150 -14.04 -6.97 24.76
CA GLY A 150 -13.97 -5.51 24.86
C GLY A 150 -14.83 -4.77 23.83
N ASP A 151 -14.56 -3.47 23.68
CA ASP A 151 -15.29 -2.58 22.77
C ASP A 151 -14.31 -1.91 21.80
N THR A 152 -14.50 -2.19 20.51
CA THR A 152 -13.66 -1.67 19.41
C THR A 152 -14.03 -0.25 18.97
N MET A 153 -15.23 0.23 19.31
CA MET A 153 -15.75 1.55 18.94
C MET A 153 -15.49 2.60 20.02
N THR A 154 -15.60 2.21 21.29
CA THR A 154 -15.30 3.09 22.43
C THR A 154 -13.89 2.91 22.97
N HIS A 155 -13.14 1.95 22.43
CA HIS A 155 -11.75 1.63 22.77
C HIS A 155 -11.62 1.19 24.23
N GLU A 156 -12.20 0.04 24.56
CA GLU A 156 -12.15 -0.56 25.90
C GLU A 156 -11.66 -2.01 25.86
N GLY A 157 -11.09 -2.48 26.97
CA GLY A 157 -10.58 -3.86 27.09
C GLY A 157 -9.31 -4.07 26.25
N THR A 158 -9.13 -5.29 25.74
CA THR A 158 -7.95 -5.66 24.95
C THR A 158 -7.85 -4.94 23.59
N PRO A 159 -8.94 -4.50 22.92
CA PRO A 159 -8.86 -3.54 21.82
C PRO A 159 -8.01 -2.30 22.14
N LEU A 160 -8.26 -1.64 23.28
CA LEU A 160 -7.51 -0.45 23.69
C LEU A 160 -6.03 -0.76 23.91
N THR A 161 -5.73 -1.87 24.58
CA THR A 161 -4.34 -2.27 24.84
C THR A 161 -3.57 -2.52 23.53
N ALA A 162 -4.24 -3.07 22.51
CA ALA A 162 -3.64 -3.30 21.20
C ALA A 162 -3.38 -1.98 20.45
N GLU A 163 -4.31 -1.02 20.51
CA GLU A 163 -4.12 0.32 19.94
C GLU A 163 -3.00 1.09 20.67
N GLN A 164 -2.88 0.92 21.99
CA GLN A 164 -1.78 1.51 22.78
C GLN A 164 -0.43 0.88 22.40
N LYS A 165 -0.37 -0.44 22.25
CA LYS A 165 0.84 -1.13 21.77
C LYS A 165 1.22 -0.65 20.36
N ALA A 166 0.24 -0.43 19.48
CA ALA A 166 0.48 0.17 18.18
C ALA A 166 1.03 1.59 18.30
N ALA A 167 0.45 2.43 19.16
CA ALA A 167 0.91 3.80 19.40
C ALA A 167 2.36 3.85 19.86
N GLU A 168 2.74 2.98 20.80
CA GLU A 168 4.13 2.82 21.24
C GLU A 168 5.05 2.40 20.09
N THR A 169 4.62 1.40 19.31
CA THR A 169 5.43 0.82 18.22
C THR A 169 5.71 1.81 17.09
N TYR A 170 4.71 2.63 16.74
CA TYR A 170 4.80 3.61 15.67
C TYR A 170 5.17 5.02 16.14
N HIS A 171 5.43 5.23 17.43
CA HIS A 171 5.73 6.56 18.02
C HIS A 171 4.60 7.60 17.80
N ALA A 172 3.34 7.17 17.84
CA ALA A 172 2.16 8.02 17.76
C ALA A 172 1.58 8.30 19.15
N ASP A 173 0.81 9.39 19.31
CA ASP A 173 0.10 9.68 20.56
C ASP A 173 -1.13 8.77 20.72
N LYS A 174 -1.79 8.45 19.60
CA LYS A 174 -2.94 7.54 19.53
C LYS A 174 -2.95 6.78 18.22
N VAL A 175 -3.50 5.56 18.24
CA VAL A 175 -3.81 4.77 17.06
C VAL A 175 -5.30 4.43 17.04
N TYR A 176 -5.89 4.42 15.85
CA TYR A 176 -7.24 3.95 15.61
C TYR A 176 -7.21 2.85 14.56
N PHE A 177 -7.71 1.67 14.91
CA PHE A 177 -7.78 0.54 13.98
C PHE A 177 -8.99 0.66 13.04
N CYS A 178 -8.78 0.38 11.75
CA CYS A 178 -9.80 0.54 10.70
C CYS A 178 -9.94 -0.74 9.88
N THR A 179 -11.15 -1.30 9.84
CA THR A 179 -11.47 -2.58 9.16
C THR A 179 -12.13 -2.42 7.79
N ASN A 180 -12.23 -1.19 7.28
CA ASN A 180 -12.80 -0.90 5.96
C ASN A 180 -11.81 -0.15 5.06
N GLY A 181 -10.53 -0.55 5.16
CA GLY A 181 -9.40 -0.03 4.40
C GLY A 181 -9.07 1.43 4.66
N THR A 182 -7.95 1.86 4.09
CA THR A 182 -7.45 3.24 4.23
C THR A 182 -8.38 4.27 3.58
N THR A 183 -9.29 3.85 2.70
CA THR A 183 -10.42 4.69 2.26
C THR A 183 -11.21 5.24 3.44
N SER A 184 -11.55 4.40 4.42
CA SER A 184 -12.27 4.81 5.62
C SER A 184 -11.36 5.60 6.56
N ALA A 185 -10.10 5.19 6.72
CA ALA A 185 -9.12 5.93 7.52
C ALA A 185 -8.92 7.38 7.03
N ASN A 186 -8.76 7.58 5.72
CA ASN A 186 -8.69 8.89 5.07
C ASN A 186 -9.98 9.69 5.31
N SER A 187 -11.14 9.02 5.21
CA SER A 187 -12.44 9.66 5.43
C SER A 187 -12.60 10.17 6.86
N ILE A 188 -12.15 9.39 7.84
CA ILE A 188 -12.14 9.77 9.26
C ILE A 188 -11.23 10.98 9.48
N CYS A 189 -9.98 10.93 8.98
CA CYS A 189 -9.03 12.05 9.11
C CYS A 189 -9.58 13.34 8.50
N ALA A 190 -10.12 13.27 7.27
CA ALA A 190 -10.70 14.40 6.59
C ALA A 190 -11.91 14.98 7.34
N ASN A 191 -12.88 14.14 7.73
CA ASN A 191 -14.10 14.59 8.41
C ASN A 191 -13.90 14.97 9.89
N ALA A 192 -12.77 14.59 10.50
CA ALA A 192 -12.38 15.07 11.82
C ALA A 192 -11.84 16.51 11.78
N LEU A 193 -11.29 16.93 10.64
CA LEU A 193 -10.56 18.20 10.51
C LEU A 193 -11.29 19.24 9.67
N LEU A 194 -11.90 18.83 8.57
CA LEU A 194 -12.39 19.73 7.52
C LEU A 194 -13.87 20.03 7.65
N THR A 195 -14.20 21.25 7.30
CA THR A 195 -15.56 21.77 7.14
C THR A 195 -15.68 22.51 5.81
N LYS A 196 -16.91 22.90 5.46
CA LYS A 196 -17.19 23.64 4.24
C LYS A 196 -16.33 24.90 4.17
N ASP A 197 -15.82 25.18 2.97
CA ASP A 197 -14.95 26.32 2.66
C ASP A 197 -13.55 26.30 3.28
N ASP A 198 -13.18 25.34 4.15
CA ASP A 198 -11.79 25.17 4.58
C ASP A 198 -10.86 24.96 3.37
N LEU A 199 -9.63 25.48 3.44
CA LEU A 199 -8.64 25.22 2.39
C LEU A 199 -7.87 23.94 2.70
N VAL A 200 -7.65 23.14 1.65
CA VAL A 200 -6.81 21.95 1.68
C VAL A 200 -5.67 22.09 0.69
N LEU A 201 -4.42 22.02 1.15
CA LEU A 201 -3.29 21.86 0.23
C LEU A 201 -3.33 20.43 -0.28
N PHE A 202 -3.51 20.27 -1.58
CA PHE A 202 -3.92 18.98 -2.13
C PHE A 202 -2.91 18.51 -3.18
N ASP A 203 -2.13 17.49 -2.83
CA ASP A 203 -1.32 16.74 -3.79
C ASP A 203 -2.22 16.18 -4.90
N ARG A 204 -1.94 16.51 -6.16
CA ARG A 204 -2.76 16.07 -7.29
C ARG A 204 -2.75 14.54 -7.48
N ASN A 205 -1.75 13.85 -6.91
CA ASN A 205 -1.65 12.38 -6.92
C ASN A 205 -2.59 11.68 -5.95
N ASN A 206 -3.18 12.42 -5.00
CA ASN A 206 -3.99 11.83 -3.93
C ASN A 206 -5.02 10.84 -4.46
N HIS A 207 -5.15 9.71 -3.75
CA HIS A 207 -6.08 8.66 -4.12
C HIS A 207 -7.53 9.18 -4.13
N LYS A 208 -8.40 8.57 -4.95
CA LYS A 208 -9.82 8.95 -5.09
C LYS A 208 -10.56 9.07 -3.75
N SER A 209 -10.15 8.31 -2.74
CA SER A 209 -10.74 8.39 -1.39
C SER A 209 -10.57 9.77 -0.76
N LEU A 210 -9.48 10.49 -1.02
CA LEU A 210 -9.24 11.84 -0.49
C LEU A 210 -9.94 12.91 -1.33
N TYR A 211 -10.07 12.74 -2.65
CA TYR A 211 -10.97 13.59 -3.45
C TYR A 211 -12.40 13.49 -2.91
N ASN A 212 -12.89 12.27 -2.68
CA ASN A 212 -14.24 12.05 -2.17
C ASN A 212 -14.38 12.56 -0.74
N SER A 213 -13.50 12.15 0.17
CA SER A 213 -13.70 12.44 1.59
C SER A 213 -13.28 13.84 2.01
N ALA A 214 -12.21 14.40 1.44
CA ALA A 214 -11.73 15.71 1.82
C ALA A 214 -12.35 16.85 1.02
N LEU A 215 -12.88 16.59 -0.19
CA LEU A 215 -13.44 17.63 -1.06
C LEU A 215 -14.95 17.44 -1.28
N VAL A 216 -15.37 16.27 -1.76
CA VAL A 216 -16.80 16.01 -2.07
C VAL A 216 -17.66 16.00 -0.81
N MET A 217 -17.23 15.31 0.24
CA MET A 217 -18.05 15.11 1.44
C MET A 217 -18.05 16.30 2.41
N THR A 218 -16.98 17.07 2.47
CA THR A 218 -16.81 18.15 3.46
C THR A 218 -17.12 19.53 2.88
N GLY A 219 -17.04 19.69 1.55
CA GLY A 219 -17.11 20.98 0.88
C GLY A 219 -15.84 21.83 1.04
N ALA A 220 -14.71 21.22 1.42
CA ALA A 220 -13.43 21.93 1.48
C ALA A 220 -12.94 22.28 0.06
N LYS A 221 -12.18 23.37 -0.05
CA LYS A 221 -11.66 23.90 -1.29
C LYS A 221 -10.21 23.43 -1.50
N PRO A 222 -9.94 22.66 -2.57
CA PRO A 222 -8.58 22.24 -2.87
C PRO A 222 -7.77 23.44 -3.38
N VAL A 223 -6.50 23.48 -2.98
CA VAL A 223 -5.43 24.17 -3.69
C VAL A 223 -4.52 23.08 -4.23
N TYR A 224 -4.68 22.75 -5.51
CA TYR A 224 -3.97 21.65 -6.14
C TYR A 224 -2.51 22.00 -6.38
N ILE A 225 -1.60 21.07 -6.09
CA ILE A 225 -0.19 21.20 -6.44
C ILE A 225 0.12 20.27 -7.61
N PRO A 226 0.65 20.79 -8.74
CA PRO A 226 1.07 19.96 -9.88
C PRO A 226 2.15 18.95 -9.48
N THR A 227 2.18 17.83 -10.18
CA THR A 227 3.07 16.70 -9.88
C THR A 227 3.76 16.20 -11.15
N ASP A 228 4.98 15.69 -11.01
CA ASP A 228 5.80 15.24 -12.15
C ASP A 228 5.40 13.83 -12.60
N ARG A 229 5.65 13.49 -13.87
CA ARG A 229 5.61 12.14 -14.46
C ARG A 229 6.89 11.98 -15.28
N ASN A 230 7.54 10.83 -15.19
CA ASN A 230 8.63 10.52 -16.11
C ASN A 230 8.10 9.91 -17.42
N ALA A 231 8.99 9.63 -18.37
CA ALA A 231 8.62 9.06 -19.68
C ALA A 231 8.09 7.61 -19.62
N LEU A 232 8.19 6.93 -18.47
CA LEU A 232 7.55 5.64 -18.23
C LEU A 232 6.10 5.80 -17.72
N GLY A 233 5.67 7.03 -17.42
CA GLY A 233 4.36 7.33 -16.85
C GLY A 233 4.29 7.12 -15.33
N LEU A 234 5.43 6.93 -14.66
CA LEU A 234 5.46 6.73 -13.21
C LEU A 234 5.01 7.99 -12.47
N ILE A 235 4.29 7.79 -11.37
CA ILE A 235 3.78 8.85 -10.51
C ILE A 235 4.95 9.47 -9.75
N GLY A 236 5.32 10.69 -10.15
CA GLY A 236 6.32 11.52 -9.49
C GLY A 236 5.73 12.44 -8.43
N GLU A 237 6.63 13.13 -7.71
CA GLU A 237 6.25 14.03 -6.62
C GLU A 237 5.74 15.41 -7.09
N MET A 238 5.26 16.20 -6.13
CA MET A 238 4.84 17.59 -6.31
C MET A 238 6.00 18.43 -6.83
N ASP A 239 5.71 19.28 -7.81
CA ASP A 239 6.68 20.18 -8.40
C ASP A 239 7.19 21.16 -7.31
N PRO A 240 8.49 21.12 -6.95
CA PRO A 240 9.02 21.92 -5.85
C PRO A 240 8.91 23.43 -6.10
N ASN A 241 8.73 23.87 -7.35
CA ASN A 241 8.50 25.28 -7.69
C ASN A 241 7.17 25.81 -7.16
N PHE A 242 6.20 24.92 -6.89
CA PHE A 242 4.90 25.26 -6.31
C PHE A 242 4.88 25.21 -4.79
N LEU A 243 5.99 24.80 -4.15
CA LEU A 243 6.07 24.61 -2.69
C LEU A 243 6.77 25.75 -1.96
N SER A 244 7.05 26.87 -2.63
CA SER A 244 7.45 28.10 -1.94
C SER A 244 6.24 28.80 -1.34
N GLU A 245 6.40 29.43 -0.17
CA GLU A 245 5.28 30.13 0.49
C GLU A 245 4.66 31.22 -0.41
N GLU A 246 5.47 31.97 -1.16
CA GLU A 246 5.00 32.99 -2.11
C GLU A 246 4.10 32.37 -3.20
N LYS A 247 4.55 31.27 -3.79
CA LYS A 247 3.81 30.61 -4.86
C LYS A 247 2.53 29.97 -4.32
N ILE A 248 2.58 29.30 -3.18
CA ILE A 248 1.41 28.74 -2.50
C ILE A 248 0.37 29.83 -2.23
N ARG A 249 0.77 30.99 -1.67
CA ARG A 249 -0.14 32.11 -1.42
C ARG A 249 -0.74 32.68 -2.69
N THR A 250 0.03 32.70 -3.78
CA THR A 250 -0.47 33.11 -5.11
C THR A 250 -1.55 32.15 -5.61
N GLU A 251 -1.34 30.84 -5.47
CA GLU A 251 -2.35 29.85 -5.86
C GLU A 251 -3.59 29.89 -4.94
N ILE A 252 -3.41 30.10 -3.63
CA ILE A 252 -4.54 30.31 -2.71
C ILE A 252 -5.35 31.53 -3.15
N ALA A 253 -4.71 32.63 -3.55
CA ALA A 253 -5.43 33.85 -3.93
C ALA A 253 -6.34 33.69 -5.15
N LYS A 254 -6.14 32.66 -5.98
CA LYS A 254 -7.06 32.30 -7.07
C LYS A 254 -8.35 31.64 -6.56
N VAL A 255 -8.28 30.99 -5.40
CA VAL A 255 -9.39 30.24 -4.77
C VAL A 255 -10.09 31.07 -3.69
N ASP A 256 -9.31 31.68 -2.80
CA ASP A 256 -9.76 32.47 -1.65
C ASP A 256 -8.72 33.59 -1.33
N PRO A 257 -8.90 34.80 -1.89
CA PRO A 257 -7.99 35.93 -1.70
C PRO A 257 -7.83 36.38 -0.25
N GLU A 258 -8.84 36.15 0.61
CA GLU A 258 -8.78 36.54 2.01
C GLU A 258 -7.91 35.57 2.80
N LYS A 259 -8.15 34.26 2.63
CA LYS A 259 -7.37 33.22 3.30
C LYS A 259 -5.91 33.19 2.85
N ALA A 260 -5.59 33.66 1.65
CA ALA A 260 -4.21 33.81 1.17
C ALA A 260 -3.29 34.62 2.14
N LYS A 261 -3.89 35.49 2.97
CA LYS A 261 -3.17 36.35 3.93
C LYS A 261 -3.11 35.74 5.35
N ALA A 262 -3.78 34.62 5.60
CA ALA A 262 -3.78 33.98 6.91
C ALA A 262 -2.38 33.43 7.27
N LYS A 263 -2.05 33.40 8.58
CA LYS A 263 -0.81 32.77 9.06
C LYS A 263 -0.75 31.30 8.64
N ARG A 264 -1.84 30.56 8.88
CA ARG A 264 -2.06 29.17 8.47
C ARG A 264 -3.31 29.11 7.58
N PRO A 265 -3.18 29.27 6.25
CA PRO A 265 -4.34 29.23 5.36
C PRO A 265 -5.01 27.86 5.30
N PHE A 266 -4.25 26.78 5.48
CA PHE A 266 -4.76 25.41 5.31
C PHE A 266 -5.18 24.79 6.63
N ARG A 267 -6.39 24.25 6.65
CA ARG A 267 -6.85 23.40 7.75
C ARG A 267 -6.13 22.04 7.70
N LEU A 268 -5.89 21.52 6.51
CA LEU A 268 -5.20 20.27 6.26
C LEU A 268 -4.33 20.38 5.00
N ALA A 269 -3.11 19.88 5.04
CA ALA A 269 -2.40 19.44 3.83
C ALA A 269 -2.51 17.92 3.71
N ILE A 270 -2.73 17.43 2.50
CA ILE A 270 -2.86 16.00 2.22
C ILE A 270 -1.80 15.63 1.20
N ILE A 271 -0.84 14.81 1.64
CA ILE A 271 0.31 14.38 0.86
C ILE A 271 0.22 12.87 0.72
N GLN A 272 0.40 12.39 -0.50
CA GLN A 272 0.66 10.98 -0.72
C GLN A 272 2.14 10.71 -0.42
N SER A 273 2.46 10.30 0.81
CA SER A 273 3.85 10.19 1.28
C SER A 273 4.70 9.27 0.42
N GLU A 274 4.08 8.20 -0.06
CA GLU A 274 4.68 7.31 -1.03
C GLU A 274 3.73 7.06 -2.20
N THR A 275 4.24 7.31 -3.40
CA THR A 275 3.52 7.01 -4.64
C THR A 275 3.44 5.50 -4.87
N TYR A 276 2.50 5.06 -5.69
CA TYR A 276 2.42 3.63 -6.01
C TYR A 276 3.70 3.12 -6.70
N ASP A 277 4.36 4.01 -7.45
CA ASP A 277 5.61 3.75 -8.16
C ASP A 277 6.86 3.75 -7.30
N GLY A 278 6.71 3.97 -5.99
CA GLY A 278 7.81 3.93 -5.04
C GLY A 278 8.67 5.16 -5.04
N LEU A 279 8.11 6.35 -5.26
CA LEU A 279 8.76 7.57 -4.84
C LEU A 279 8.22 7.92 -3.45
N PHE A 280 9.13 8.15 -2.51
CA PHE A 280 8.83 8.37 -1.11
C PHE A 280 9.37 9.73 -0.69
N TYR A 281 8.48 10.65 -0.28
CA TYR A 281 8.88 11.95 0.24
C TYR A 281 9.74 11.84 1.50
N ASP A 282 10.73 12.72 1.59
CA ASP A 282 11.33 13.05 2.88
C ASP A 282 10.34 13.90 3.69
N ALA A 283 9.82 13.32 4.78
CA ALA A 283 8.84 13.99 5.62
C ALA A 283 9.37 15.29 6.22
N ARG A 284 10.65 15.35 6.61
CA ARG A 284 11.25 16.56 7.19
C ARG A 284 11.30 17.68 6.16
N TRP A 285 11.74 17.37 4.94
CA TRP A 285 11.77 18.31 3.83
C TRP A 285 10.38 18.90 3.58
N MET A 286 9.35 18.05 3.55
CA MET A 286 7.98 18.49 3.32
C MET A 286 7.45 19.38 4.44
N ILE A 287 7.65 18.98 5.70
CA ILE A 287 7.26 19.77 6.88
C ILE A 287 7.96 21.14 6.89
N ASP A 288 9.24 21.19 6.55
CA ASP A 288 9.99 22.46 6.48
C ASP A 288 9.45 23.39 5.39
N LYS A 289 8.95 22.85 4.27
CA LYS A 289 8.36 23.63 3.17
C LYS A 289 6.98 24.18 3.49
N ILE A 290 6.07 23.34 3.99
CA ILE A 290 4.64 23.71 4.07
C ILE A 290 4.09 23.77 5.50
N GLY A 291 4.81 23.25 6.50
CA GLY A 291 4.27 23.04 7.86
C GLY A 291 3.81 24.30 8.56
N LYS A 292 4.44 25.45 8.29
CA LYS A 292 4.04 26.75 8.86
C LYS A 292 2.70 27.28 8.33
N LEU A 293 2.24 26.76 7.19
CA LEU A 293 1.00 27.17 6.52
C LEU A 293 -0.20 26.28 6.90
N CYS A 294 0.04 25.17 7.60
CA CYS A 294 -0.96 24.13 7.81
C CYS A 294 -1.29 23.97 9.29
N ASP A 295 -2.56 23.78 9.64
CA ASP A 295 -2.93 23.35 10.99
C ASP A 295 -2.56 21.89 11.23
N TYR A 296 -2.88 21.02 10.27
CA TYR A 296 -2.54 19.61 10.25
C TYR A 296 -1.94 19.21 8.90
N ILE A 297 -1.13 18.14 8.91
CA ILE A 297 -0.68 17.43 7.72
C ILE A 297 -1.13 15.96 7.85
N LEU A 298 -1.83 15.47 6.82
CA LEU A 298 -2.11 14.06 6.62
C LEU A 298 -1.13 13.49 5.60
N PHE A 299 -0.30 12.58 6.08
CA PHE A 299 0.56 11.72 5.29
C PHE A 299 -0.21 10.43 4.96
N ASP A 300 -0.72 10.33 3.73
CA ASP A 300 -1.28 9.07 3.22
C ASP A 300 -0.13 8.12 2.88
N CYS A 301 0.21 7.26 3.84
CA CYS A 301 1.22 6.23 3.73
C CYS A 301 0.59 4.87 3.41
N ALA A 302 -0.50 4.81 2.63
CA ALA A 302 -1.09 3.52 2.25
C ALA A 302 -0.10 2.60 1.53
N TRP A 303 0.80 3.14 0.70
CA TRP A 303 1.84 2.34 0.03
C TRP A 303 3.11 2.15 0.85
N GLY A 304 3.29 2.96 1.91
CA GLY A 304 4.42 2.89 2.83
C GLY A 304 4.02 2.39 4.21
N GLY A 305 4.50 3.06 5.25
CA GLY A 305 4.23 2.75 6.66
C GLY A 305 5.22 1.76 7.28
N PHE A 306 6.01 1.07 6.46
CA PHE A 306 7.10 0.21 6.90
C PHE A 306 8.45 0.96 6.99
N GLU A 307 8.56 2.17 6.43
CA GLU A 307 9.82 2.93 6.33
C GLU A 307 10.48 3.15 7.70
N GLN A 308 9.67 3.32 8.75
CA GLN A 308 10.11 3.44 10.14
C GLN A 308 10.92 2.23 10.61
N PHE A 309 10.69 1.05 10.03
CA PHE A 309 11.33 -0.22 10.41
C PHE A 309 12.41 -0.67 9.42
N VAL A 310 12.56 0.01 8.29
CA VAL A 310 13.61 -0.27 7.30
C VAL A 310 14.77 0.70 7.58
N PRO A 311 15.95 0.24 8.05
CA PRO A 311 17.00 1.14 8.54
C PRO A 311 17.41 2.26 7.58
N ILE A 312 17.55 1.97 6.28
CA ILE A 312 17.92 2.96 5.25
C ILE A 312 16.80 3.99 4.96
N MET A 313 15.55 3.69 5.31
CA MET A 313 14.38 4.55 5.04
C MET A 313 13.83 5.24 6.29
N ASN A 314 14.41 4.98 7.48
CA ASN A 314 13.86 5.44 8.75
C ASN A 314 13.68 6.97 8.82
N HIS A 315 14.55 7.72 8.13
CA HIS A 315 14.53 9.18 8.05
C HIS A 315 13.29 9.72 7.30
N LEU A 316 12.65 8.92 6.44
CA LEU A 316 11.47 9.32 5.68
C LEU A 316 10.20 9.37 6.56
N SER A 317 10.21 8.73 7.74
CA SER A 317 9.02 8.62 8.57
C SER A 317 8.71 9.92 9.32
N PRO A 318 7.51 10.51 9.17
CA PRO A 318 7.12 11.70 9.95
C PRO A 318 6.98 11.40 11.44
N LEU A 319 6.78 10.15 11.84
CA LEU A 319 6.53 9.77 13.24
C LEU A 319 7.80 9.73 14.10
N ASN A 320 8.98 9.65 13.47
CA ASN A 320 10.28 9.72 14.15
C ASN A 320 10.77 11.15 14.38
N LEU A 321 10.05 12.16 13.90
CA LEU A 321 10.40 13.56 14.08
C LEU A 321 9.88 14.10 15.41
N ASP A 322 10.63 15.04 15.98
CA ASP A 322 10.21 15.86 17.11
C ASP A 322 9.47 17.10 16.62
N PHE A 323 8.36 17.42 17.29
CA PHE A 323 7.49 18.53 16.94
C PHE A 323 7.29 19.49 18.11
N GLY A 324 7.36 20.80 17.82
CA GLY A 324 7.07 21.89 18.75
C GLY A 324 5.70 22.53 18.52
N PRO A 325 5.28 23.48 19.38
CA PRO A 325 3.93 24.07 19.34
C PRO A 325 3.61 24.87 18.06
N GLU A 326 4.63 25.28 17.30
CA GLU A 326 4.47 25.94 15.99
C GLU A 326 4.52 24.98 14.80
N ASP A 327 4.68 23.68 15.03
CA ASP A 327 4.56 22.67 13.97
C ASP A 327 3.08 22.30 13.73
N PRO A 328 2.74 21.68 12.59
CA PRO A 328 1.40 21.15 12.36
C PRO A 328 1.13 19.89 13.20
N GLY A 329 -0.14 19.60 13.47
CA GLY A 329 -0.52 18.26 13.95
C GLY A 329 -0.32 17.23 12.84
N ILE A 330 0.17 16.04 13.17
CA ILE A 330 0.50 15.01 12.19
C ILE A 330 -0.50 13.87 12.26
N LEU A 331 -1.06 13.52 11.11
CA LEU A 331 -1.83 12.29 10.90
C LEU A 331 -1.11 11.44 9.86
N VAL A 332 -1.05 10.13 10.09
CA VAL A 332 -0.57 9.16 9.12
C VAL A 332 -1.64 8.10 8.95
N THR A 333 -2.02 7.79 7.71
CA THR A 333 -2.91 6.66 7.39
C THR A 333 -2.12 5.58 6.67
N GLN A 334 -2.36 4.30 7.02
CA GLN A 334 -1.60 3.16 6.49
C GLN A 334 -2.53 2.00 6.15
N SER A 335 -2.30 1.39 4.99
CA SER A 335 -2.91 0.11 4.62
C SER A 335 -1.96 -1.02 5.04
N LEU A 336 -2.23 -1.65 6.18
CA LEU A 336 -1.39 -2.76 6.63
C LEU A 336 -1.42 -3.92 5.64
N HIS A 337 -2.56 -4.17 5.02
CA HIS A 337 -2.74 -5.23 4.01
C HIS A 337 -1.99 -5.02 2.68
N LYS A 338 -1.36 -3.86 2.45
CA LYS A 338 -0.64 -3.59 1.20
C LYS A 338 0.79 -4.13 1.24
N GLN A 339 1.61 -3.63 2.17
CA GLN A 339 3.02 -4.03 2.30
C GLN A 339 3.47 -4.26 3.77
N GLN A 340 2.52 -4.41 4.69
CA GLN A 340 2.79 -4.88 6.05
C GLN A 340 1.97 -6.18 6.29
N ALA A 341 1.86 -6.63 7.54
CA ALA A 341 1.08 -7.81 7.86
C ALA A 341 -0.36 -7.42 8.18
N GLY A 342 -1.32 -7.72 7.31
CA GLY A 342 -2.73 -7.46 7.59
C GLY A 342 -3.64 -8.19 6.60
N MET A 343 -4.80 -8.64 7.06
CA MET A 343 -5.82 -9.16 6.16
C MET A 343 -6.38 -8.05 5.27
N GLY A 344 -6.93 -8.38 4.10
CA GLY A 344 -7.57 -7.39 3.22
C GLY A 344 -8.51 -6.46 3.99
N GLN A 345 -8.48 -5.17 3.68
CA GLN A 345 -9.16 -4.07 4.40
C GLN A 345 -8.54 -3.65 5.74
N ALA A 346 -7.52 -4.33 6.26
CA ALA A 346 -6.81 -3.90 7.48
C ALA A 346 -6.05 -2.59 7.24
N SER A 347 -6.36 -1.57 8.04
CA SER A 347 -5.72 -0.25 7.99
C SER A 347 -5.70 0.39 9.38
N GLN A 348 -4.93 1.47 9.53
CA GLN A 348 -4.85 2.21 10.78
C GLN A 348 -4.63 3.69 10.55
N ILE A 349 -5.01 4.48 11.55
CA ILE A 349 -4.69 5.91 11.66
C ILE A 349 -3.72 6.09 12.83
N LEU A 350 -2.61 6.76 12.58
CA LEU A 350 -1.61 7.14 13.58
C LEU A 350 -1.69 8.65 13.79
N LYS A 351 -2.03 9.08 15.01
CA LYS A 351 -2.26 10.48 15.37
C LYS A 351 -1.14 10.96 16.28
N LYS A 352 -0.38 11.97 15.83
CA LYS A 352 0.74 12.58 16.55
C LYS A 352 0.57 14.11 16.56
N ASP A 353 -0.10 14.61 17.58
CA ASP A 353 -0.48 16.03 17.70
C ASP A 353 -0.55 16.55 19.15
N ALA A 354 0.02 15.83 20.11
CA ALA A 354 0.08 16.26 21.50
C ALA A 354 0.85 17.58 21.67
N HIS A 355 1.83 17.89 20.80
CA HIS A 355 2.62 19.12 20.82
C HIS A 355 1.79 20.39 20.56
N ILE A 356 0.60 20.28 19.98
CA ILE A 356 -0.33 21.41 19.79
C ILE A 356 -1.53 21.39 20.73
N LYS A 357 -1.56 20.47 21.71
CA LYS A 357 -2.64 20.39 22.70
C LYS A 357 -2.81 21.71 23.45
N GLY A 358 -4.06 22.13 23.63
CA GLY A 358 -4.42 23.41 24.27
C GLY A 358 -4.55 24.59 23.29
N GLN A 359 -4.17 24.42 22.03
CA GLN A 359 -4.42 25.40 20.98
C GLN A 359 -5.81 25.20 20.37
N LYS A 360 -6.47 26.28 19.91
CA LYS A 360 -7.80 26.20 19.27
C LYS A 360 -7.85 25.22 18.08
N ARG A 361 -6.73 25.08 17.36
CA ARG A 361 -6.63 24.20 16.18
C ARG A 361 -6.59 22.71 16.51
N TYR A 362 -6.25 22.33 17.75
CA TYR A 362 -6.12 20.93 18.18
C TYR A 362 -7.44 20.18 18.12
N VAL A 363 -7.42 18.98 17.56
CA VAL A 363 -8.54 18.03 17.57
C VAL A 363 -8.31 16.99 18.66
N ASP A 364 -9.10 17.08 19.73
CA ASP A 364 -9.04 16.10 20.81
C ASP A 364 -9.61 14.73 20.38
N HIS A 365 -9.43 13.74 21.25
CA HIS A 365 -9.95 12.39 21.00
C HIS A 365 -11.47 12.34 20.85
N LYS A 366 -12.24 13.19 21.53
CA LYS A 366 -13.71 13.14 21.46
C LYS A 366 -14.19 13.55 20.07
N HIS A 367 -13.61 14.61 19.53
CA HIS A 367 -13.90 15.07 18.17
C HIS A 367 -13.41 14.07 17.12
N PHE A 368 -12.21 13.51 17.31
CA PHE A 368 -11.66 12.52 16.39
C PHE A 368 -12.48 11.22 16.41
N ASN A 369 -12.83 10.71 17.59
CA ASN A 369 -13.65 9.50 17.72
C ASN A 369 -15.08 9.73 17.20
N HIS A 370 -15.63 10.94 17.35
CA HIS A 370 -16.91 11.27 16.72
C HIS A 370 -16.86 11.16 15.18
N ALA A 371 -15.73 11.50 14.55
CA ALA A 371 -15.53 11.24 13.12
C ALA A 371 -15.31 9.74 12.83
N TYR A 372 -14.52 9.04 13.66
CA TYR A 372 -14.27 7.61 13.57
C TYR A 372 -15.58 6.80 13.50
N LEU A 373 -16.49 7.06 14.45
CA LEU A 373 -17.80 6.39 14.57
C LEU A 373 -18.74 6.60 13.36
N LYS A 374 -18.46 7.55 12.46
CA LYS A 374 -19.25 7.74 11.23
C LYS A 374 -18.91 6.73 10.13
N PHE A 375 -17.69 6.18 10.16
CA PHE A 375 -17.13 5.42 9.04
C PHE A 375 -16.77 3.98 9.38
N VAL A 376 -16.74 3.64 10.66
CA VAL A 376 -16.58 2.25 11.08
C VAL A 376 -17.93 1.54 11.14
N THR A 377 -17.89 0.23 10.92
CA THR A 377 -19.06 -0.63 11.06
C THR A 377 -19.40 -0.80 12.55
N SER A 378 -20.69 -0.86 12.89
CA SER A 378 -21.13 -1.26 14.24
C SER A 378 -20.93 -2.76 14.51
N SER A 379 -20.48 -3.53 13.50
CA SER A 379 -20.25 -4.97 13.59
C SER A 379 -18.94 -5.30 12.90
N TYR A 380 -17.84 -5.21 13.66
CA TYR A 380 -16.50 -5.49 13.16
C TYR A 380 -16.35 -6.96 12.78
N SER A 381 -15.51 -7.23 11.79
CA SER A 381 -14.94 -8.57 11.63
C SER A 381 -13.80 -8.73 12.63
N TYR A 382 -14.02 -9.54 13.67
CA TYR A 382 -13.05 -9.77 14.74
C TYR A 382 -11.79 -10.51 14.23
N PRO A 383 -11.88 -11.47 13.30
CA PRO A 383 -10.70 -12.03 12.65
C PRO A 383 -9.85 -10.98 11.91
N LEU A 384 -10.50 -10.04 11.20
CA LEU A 384 -9.80 -8.93 10.55
C LEU A 384 -9.15 -8.00 11.59
N TYR A 385 -9.88 -7.65 12.65
CA TYR A 385 -9.35 -6.82 13.74
C TYR A 385 -8.15 -7.48 14.43
N ALA A 386 -8.20 -8.80 14.67
CA ALA A 386 -7.09 -9.56 15.24
C ALA A 386 -5.82 -9.42 14.38
N SER A 387 -5.94 -9.38 13.04
CA SER A 387 -4.78 -9.16 12.17
C SER A 387 -4.10 -7.79 12.40
N LEU A 388 -4.86 -6.74 12.71
CA LEU A 388 -4.31 -5.42 13.08
C LEU A 388 -3.52 -5.52 14.38
N THR A 389 -4.07 -6.22 15.39
CA THR A 389 -3.40 -6.40 16.68
C THR A 389 -2.10 -7.18 16.56
N VAL A 390 -2.08 -8.22 15.72
CA VAL A 390 -0.89 -9.04 15.46
C VAL A 390 0.19 -8.22 14.77
N ASN A 391 -0.18 -7.36 13.81
CA ASN A 391 0.79 -6.50 13.13
C ASN A 391 1.60 -5.66 14.12
N SER A 392 0.95 -5.03 15.11
CA SER A 392 1.65 -4.20 16.10
C SER A 392 2.76 -4.96 16.82
N TYR A 393 2.52 -6.24 17.16
CA TYR A 393 3.51 -7.09 17.82
C TYR A 393 4.61 -7.52 16.84
N LEU A 394 4.24 -7.95 15.63
CA LEU A 394 5.20 -8.28 14.56
C LEU A 394 6.16 -7.11 14.31
N THR A 395 5.63 -5.89 14.21
CA THR A 395 6.43 -4.70 13.91
C THR A 395 7.29 -4.23 15.07
N SER A 396 6.86 -4.47 16.32
CA SER A 396 7.58 -4.05 17.53
C SER A 396 8.82 -4.88 17.86
N GLY A 397 8.90 -6.11 17.35
CA GLY A 397 10.00 -7.03 17.64
C GLY A 397 11.32 -6.60 16.98
N GLU A 398 12.45 -6.86 17.65
CA GLU A 398 13.78 -6.58 17.08
C GLU A 398 14.06 -7.34 15.78
N GLY A 399 13.41 -8.50 15.60
CA GLY A 399 13.44 -9.29 14.37
C GLY A 399 12.94 -8.53 13.15
N ASN A 400 11.95 -7.65 13.30
CA ASN A 400 11.29 -6.96 12.18
C ASN A 400 12.28 -6.19 11.29
N LYS A 401 13.15 -5.39 11.92
CA LYS A 401 14.19 -4.61 11.20
C LYS A 401 15.15 -5.53 10.43
N LYS A 402 15.48 -6.71 10.99
CA LYS A 402 16.34 -7.70 10.35
C LYS A 402 15.65 -8.35 9.15
N TRP A 403 14.36 -8.66 9.26
CA TRP A 403 13.62 -9.28 8.16
C TRP A 403 13.46 -8.30 6.98
N TRP A 404 13.18 -7.02 7.26
CA TRP A 404 13.17 -5.96 6.26
C TRP A 404 14.54 -5.76 5.59
N ASP A 405 15.63 -5.72 6.35
CA ASP A 405 17.00 -5.64 5.80
C ASP A 405 17.34 -6.88 4.94
N GLN A 406 16.91 -8.07 5.36
CA GLN A 406 17.12 -9.30 4.59
C GLN A 406 16.39 -9.26 3.24
N ILE A 407 15.11 -8.89 3.21
CA ILE A 407 14.37 -8.82 1.94
C ILE A 407 14.89 -7.68 1.05
N LEU A 408 15.28 -6.54 1.62
CA LEU A 408 15.96 -5.45 0.90
C LEU A 408 17.19 -5.98 0.15
N ARG A 409 18.05 -6.73 0.84
CA ARG A 409 19.27 -7.31 0.27
C ARG A 409 18.97 -8.35 -0.81
N LEU A 410 17.95 -9.17 -0.61
CA LEU A 410 17.48 -10.11 -1.65
C LEU A 410 16.98 -9.37 -2.88
N GLY A 411 16.22 -8.29 -2.70
CA GLY A 411 15.77 -7.41 -3.79
C GLY A 411 16.92 -6.73 -4.53
N ILE A 412 17.98 -6.32 -3.82
CA ILE A 412 19.20 -5.77 -4.42
C ILE A 412 19.90 -6.85 -5.28
N GLU A 413 20.14 -8.04 -4.73
CA GLU A 413 20.78 -9.13 -5.48
C GLU A 413 19.95 -9.55 -6.69
N TRP A 414 18.63 -9.58 -6.57
CA TRP A 414 17.75 -9.88 -7.69
C TRP A 414 17.90 -8.87 -8.84
N ARG A 415 17.95 -7.56 -8.52
CA ARG A 415 18.18 -6.50 -9.51
C ARG A 415 19.54 -6.67 -10.21
N LYS A 416 20.59 -7.02 -9.47
CA LYS A 416 21.93 -7.30 -10.04
C LYS A 416 21.90 -8.50 -10.98
N GLU A 417 21.22 -9.57 -10.60
CA GLU A 417 21.08 -10.76 -11.43
C GLU A 417 20.28 -10.47 -12.71
N LEU A 418 19.23 -9.65 -12.64
CA LEU A 418 18.50 -9.18 -13.81
C LEU A 418 19.43 -8.42 -14.78
N ILE A 419 20.20 -7.45 -14.28
CA ILE A 419 21.16 -6.67 -15.08
C ILE A 419 22.19 -7.57 -15.77
N ARG A 420 22.71 -8.59 -15.07
CA ARG A 420 23.73 -9.49 -15.61
C ARG A 420 23.20 -10.46 -16.66
N LYS A 421 21.95 -10.91 -16.52
CA LYS A 421 21.40 -12.04 -17.29
C LYS A 421 20.47 -11.61 -18.42
N SER A 422 19.70 -10.53 -18.25
CA SER A 422 18.76 -10.04 -19.25
C SER A 422 19.40 -8.97 -20.13
N LYS A 423 19.16 -9.03 -21.44
CA LYS A 423 19.53 -7.98 -22.38
C LYS A 423 18.38 -7.00 -22.65
N LEU A 424 17.14 -7.41 -22.38
CA LEU A 424 15.94 -6.61 -22.65
C LEU A 424 15.45 -5.88 -21.41
N PHE A 425 15.34 -6.57 -20.26
CA PHE A 425 14.72 -6.03 -19.06
C PHE A 425 15.75 -5.44 -18.11
N LYS A 426 15.45 -4.27 -17.56
CA LYS A 426 16.33 -3.58 -16.61
C LYS A 426 15.56 -3.14 -15.38
N PRO A 427 16.12 -3.25 -14.17
CA PRO A 427 15.51 -2.60 -13.02
C PRO A 427 15.71 -1.08 -13.12
N LEU A 428 14.74 -0.30 -12.63
CA LEU A 428 14.87 1.15 -12.51
C LEU A 428 15.81 1.47 -11.33
N VAL A 429 17.10 1.62 -11.63
CA VAL A 429 18.17 1.95 -10.67
C VAL A 429 19.23 2.83 -11.33
N ILE A 430 20.13 3.40 -10.52
CA ILE A 430 21.32 4.13 -10.96
C ILE A 430 22.22 3.31 -11.91
N ASP A 431 23.03 4.02 -12.70
CA ASP A 431 24.04 3.39 -13.57
C ASP A 431 25.10 2.63 -12.74
N ASN A 432 25.58 1.50 -13.28
CA ASN A 432 26.59 0.63 -12.66
C ASN A 432 26.18 0.01 -11.30
N PHE A 433 24.87 -0.09 -11.02
CA PHE A 433 24.32 -0.65 -9.78
C PHE A 433 24.90 -2.03 -9.40
N GLU A 434 25.13 -2.89 -10.40
CA GLU A 434 25.66 -4.25 -10.25
C GLU A 434 27.12 -4.32 -9.75
N ASN A 435 27.84 -3.20 -9.84
CA ASN A 435 29.23 -3.06 -9.41
C ASN A 435 29.38 -2.55 -7.97
N ILE A 436 28.31 -2.02 -7.37
CA ILE A 436 28.30 -1.54 -5.98
C ILE A 436 28.02 -2.72 -5.05
N SER A 437 28.68 -2.80 -3.90
CA SER A 437 28.43 -3.90 -2.95
C SER A 437 26.99 -3.86 -2.41
N THR A 438 26.42 -5.03 -2.11
CA THR A 438 25.04 -5.10 -1.57
C THR A 438 24.93 -4.47 -0.20
N ASP A 439 25.98 -4.57 0.63
CA ASP A 439 26.06 -3.87 1.91
C ASP A 439 25.98 -2.36 1.74
N GLU A 440 26.74 -1.81 0.78
CA GLU A 440 26.75 -0.38 0.50
C GLU A 440 25.39 0.10 -0.05
N LEU A 441 24.75 -0.65 -0.94
CA LEU A 441 23.40 -0.33 -1.43
C LEU A 441 22.34 -0.44 -0.32
N ALA A 442 22.48 -1.38 0.61
CA ALA A 442 21.53 -1.58 1.71
C ALA A 442 21.68 -0.56 2.86
N THR A 443 22.79 0.19 2.90
CA THR A 443 23.10 1.09 4.03
C THR A 443 23.37 2.54 3.64
N ASN A 444 23.44 2.86 2.35
CA ASN A 444 23.71 4.21 1.87
C ASN A 444 22.58 4.73 0.97
N GLU A 445 21.76 5.61 1.53
CA GLU A 445 20.58 6.21 0.88
C GLU A 445 20.91 7.02 -0.40
N LYS A 446 22.16 7.49 -0.57
CA LYS A 446 22.55 8.29 -1.74
C LYS A 446 22.30 7.57 -3.09
N TYR A 447 22.27 6.24 -3.08
CA TYR A 447 22.03 5.42 -4.27
C TYR A 447 20.56 5.29 -4.64
N TRP A 448 19.67 5.75 -3.76
CA TRP A 448 18.23 5.69 -3.90
C TRP A 448 17.59 7.09 -3.93
N ASN A 449 18.30 8.12 -3.44
CA ASN A 449 17.83 9.50 -3.50
C ASN A 449 17.70 10.00 -4.93
N LEU A 450 16.62 10.73 -5.19
CA LEU A 450 16.39 11.40 -6.46
C LEU A 450 17.01 12.80 -6.44
N ASP A 451 17.60 13.19 -7.56
CA ASP A 451 18.18 14.52 -7.74
C ASP A 451 18.05 14.92 -9.21
N SER A 452 17.71 16.18 -9.47
CA SER A 452 17.59 16.73 -10.83
C SER A 452 18.84 16.57 -11.70
N THR A 453 20.02 16.35 -11.10
CA THR A 453 21.28 16.12 -11.81
C THR A 453 21.46 14.69 -12.31
N ASN A 454 20.67 13.73 -11.79
CA ASN A 454 20.73 12.32 -12.15
C ASN A 454 19.58 11.96 -13.10
N LEU A 455 19.89 11.46 -14.30
CA LEU A 455 18.87 11.24 -15.34
C LEU A 455 18.28 9.82 -15.38
N TRP A 456 18.80 8.87 -14.60
CA TRP A 456 18.40 7.45 -14.68
C TRP A 456 16.91 7.23 -14.38
N HIS A 457 16.33 8.05 -13.50
CA HIS A 457 14.92 7.96 -13.10
C HIS A 457 13.95 8.73 -14.03
N GLY A 458 14.46 9.62 -14.88
CA GLY A 458 13.65 10.36 -15.87
C GLY A 458 12.70 11.44 -15.31
N PHE A 459 12.66 11.67 -14.00
CA PHE A 459 11.99 12.83 -13.41
C PHE A 459 12.78 14.11 -13.65
N SER A 460 12.08 15.16 -14.06
CA SER A 460 12.66 16.45 -14.44
C SER A 460 12.48 17.54 -13.38
N LYS A 461 11.49 17.34 -12.48
CA LYS A 461 11.07 18.32 -11.48
C LYS A 461 11.21 17.75 -10.07
N ILE A 462 12.45 17.59 -9.62
CA ILE A 462 12.74 17.10 -8.27
C ILE A 462 13.84 17.92 -7.61
N ALA A 463 13.63 18.31 -6.36
CA ALA A 463 14.63 19.00 -5.55
C ALA A 463 15.50 18.00 -4.78
N SER A 464 16.73 18.40 -4.49
CA SER A 464 17.62 17.60 -3.64
C SER A 464 17.01 17.40 -2.25
N GLY A 465 17.04 16.15 -1.77
CA GLY A 465 16.45 15.76 -0.48
C GLY A 465 14.91 15.75 -0.45
N GLN A 466 14.24 15.89 -1.60
CA GLN A 466 12.78 15.86 -1.65
C GLN A 466 12.21 14.45 -1.50
N ALA A 467 12.82 13.47 -2.17
CA ALA A 467 12.33 12.09 -2.17
C ALA A 467 13.43 11.06 -2.45
N MET A 468 13.15 9.82 -2.04
CA MET A 468 13.93 8.62 -2.25
C MET A 468 13.10 7.59 -3.02
N ILE A 469 13.72 6.79 -3.89
CA ILE A 469 13.03 5.64 -4.49
C ILE A 469 12.98 4.50 -3.45
N ASP A 470 11.82 3.88 -3.26
CA ASP A 470 11.62 2.77 -2.34
C ASP A 470 12.38 1.52 -2.85
N PRO A 471 13.42 1.07 -2.16
CA PRO A 471 14.20 -0.09 -2.57
C PRO A 471 13.44 -1.42 -2.44
N LEU A 472 12.29 -1.44 -1.75
CA LEU A 472 11.40 -2.58 -1.60
C LEU A 472 10.32 -2.64 -2.69
N LYS A 473 10.31 -1.68 -3.60
CA LYS A 473 9.54 -1.71 -4.85
C LYS A 473 10.46 -2.02 -6.03
N ILE A 474 10.29 -3.19 -6.63
CA ILE A 474 11.02 -3.56 -7.84
C ILE A 474 10.23 -3.06 -9.05
N THR A 475 10.71 -1.99 -9.67
CA THR A 475 10.24 -1.55 -10.98
C THR A 475 11.14 -2.14 -12.06
N VAL A 476 10.58 -3.02 -12.90
CA VAL A 476 11.25 -3.57 -14.08
C VAL A 476 10.82 -2.77 -15.30
N VAL A 477 11.77 -2.11 -15.94
CA VAL A 477 11.60 -1.34 -17.19
C VAL A 477 11.69 -2.27 -18.38
N THR A 478 10.76 -2.13 -19.32
CA THR A 478 10.75 -2.86 -20.59
C THR A 478 11.29 -1.97 -21.73
N PRO A 479 11.85 -2.55 -22.81
CA PRO A 479 12.33 -1.78 -23.97
C PRO A 479 11.24 -0.90 -24.61
N GLY A 480 11.62 0.23 -25.21
CA GLY A 480 10.70 1.11 -25.94
C GLY A 480 10.77 2.59 -25.55
N ILE A 481 11.40 2.91 -24.41
CA ILE A 481 11.57 4.27 -23.90
C ILE A 481 13.03 4.51 -23.48
N ASP A 482 13.65 5.52 -24.06
CA ASP A 482 14.86 6.14 -23.51
C ASP A 482 14.44 7.07 -22.37
N VAL A 483 14.49 6.54 -21.15
CA VAL A 483 14.07 7.23 -19.92
C VAL A 483 14.90 8.50 -19.69
N LYS A 484 16.20 8.47 -20.01
CA LYS A 484 17.13 9.59 -19.73
C LYS A 484 16.82 10.80 -20.61
N ASN A 485 16.46 10.56 -21.87
CA ASN A 485 16.18 11.62 -22.83
C ASN A 485 14.69 11.86 -23.07
N ALA A 486 13.82 11.12 -22.37
CA ALA A 486 12.36 11.13 -22.52
C ALA A 486 11.91 10.97 -23.99
N LYS A 487 12.33 9.88 -24.64
CA LYS A 487 12.01 9.59 -26.04
C LYS A 487 11.54 8.16 -26.24
N TYR A 488 10.59 7.98 -27.14
CA TYR A 488 10.28 6.65 -27.68
C TYR A 488 11.46 6.14 -28.51
N GLU A 489 11.79 4.87 -28.32
CA GLU A 489 12.69 4.14 -29.21
C GLU A 489 11.96 3.74 -30.50
N GLU A 490 12.67 3.11 -31.45
CA GLU A 490 12.06 2.62 -32.70
C GLU A 490 11.27 1.32 -32.49
N THR A 491 11.73 0.50 -31.55
CA THR A 491 11.13 -0.78 -31.20
C THR A 491 10.85 -0.82 -29.71
N GLY A 492 9.80 -1.54 -29.29
CA GLY A 492 9.45 -1.63 -27.88
C GLY A 492 8.70 -2.89 -27.51
N ILE A 493 8.70 -3.20 -26.21
CA ILE A 493 7.99 -4.31 -25.60
C ILE A 493 7.04 -3.70 -24.57
N PRO A 494 5.75 -3.55 -24.88
CA PRO A 494 4.81 -2.98 -23.94
C PRO A 494 4.66 -3.84 -22.67
N GLY A 495 4.65 -3.20 -21.51
CA GLY A 495 4.47 -3.82 -20.21
C GLY A 495 3.26 -4.77 -20.12
N PRO A 496 2.08 -4.42 -20.68
CA PRO A 496 0.90 -5.30 -20.63
C PRO A 496 1.12 -6.67 -21.31
N VAL A 497 1.95 -6.74 -22.36
CA VAL A 497 2.27 -8.02 -23.03
C VAL A 497 3.09 -8.92 -22.11
N VAL A 498 4.05 -8.34 -21.39
CA VAL A 498 4.85 -9.06 -20.39
C VAL A 498 3.99 -9.47 -19.20
N ALA A 499 3.07 -8.59 -18.76
CA ALA A 499 2.17 -8.86 -17.66
C ALA A 499 1.25 -10.05 -17.95
N GLU A 500 0.66 -10.13 -19.15
CA GLU A 500 -0.15 -11.27 -19.57
C GLU A 500 0.67 -12.57 -19.60
N PHE A 501 1.94 -12.52 -20.03
CA PHE A 501 2.82 -13.68 -19.99
C PHE A 501 3.11 -14.15 -18.55
N LEU A 502 3.35 -13.22 -17.62
CA LEU A 502 3.52 -13.55 -16.20
C LEU A 502 2.24 -14.16 -15.61
N MET A 503 1.07 -13.64 -15.98
CA MET A 503 -0.23 -14.19 -15.59
C MET A 503 -0.45 -15.61 -16.11
N GLU A 504 0.02 -15.95 -17.32
CA GLU A 504 0.01 -17.33 -17.84
C GLU A 504 0.79 -18.29 -16.94
N LYS A 505 1.87 -17.79 -16.34
CA LYS A 505 2.72 -18.51 -15.38
C LYS A 505 2.26 -18.41 -13.94
N ARG A 506 1.11 -17.79 -13.67
CA ARG A 506 0.56 -17.54 -12.32
C ARG A 506 1.48 -16.69 -11.44
N ILE A 507 2.23 -15.78 -12.07
CA ILE A 507 3.04 -14.76 -11.37
C ILE A 507 2.24 -13.46 -11.40
N ILE A 508 1.79 -13.02 -10.22
CA ILE A 508 0.93 -11.85 -10.09
C ILE A 508 1.79 -10.63 -9.78
N ARG A 509 1.96 -9.76 -10.76
CA ARG A 509 2.54 -8.42 -10.58
C ARG A 509 1.59 -7.50 -9.79
N ALA A 510 2.15 -6.50 -9.11
CA ALA A 510 1.35 -5.49 -8.43
C ALA A 510 0.65 -4.59 -9.44
N LYS A 511 1.40 -4.05 -10.40
CA LYS A 511 0.89 -3.30 -11.54
C LYS A 511 1.75 -3.48 -12.77
N ASP A 512 1.19 -3.14 -13.92
CA ASP A 512 1.88 -2.97 -15.17
C ASP A 512 1.43 -1.65 -15.82
N ASP A 513 2.40 -0.81 -16.18
CA ASP A 513 2.17 0.37 -17.00
C ASP A 513 2.65 0.10 -18.42
N LEU A 514 2.70 1.13 -19.27
CA LEU A 514 3.00 0.96 -20.69
C LEU A 514 4.40 0.37 -20.95
N TYR A 515 5.41 0.71 -20.12
CA TYR A 515 6.80 0.25 -20.28
C TYR A 515 7.47 -0.14 -18.95
N SER A 516 6.67 -0.51 -17.94
CA SER A 516 7.17 -0.93 -16.63
C SER A 516 6.24 -1.94 -15.96
N LEU A 517 6.81 -2.80 -15.12
CA LEU A 517 6.08 -3.69 -14.22
C LEU A 517 6.58 -3.47 -12.79
N LEU A 518 5.66 -3.50 -11.83
CA LEU A 518 5.95 -3.29 -10.42
C LEU A 518 5.74 -4.58 -9.60
N PHE A 519 6.68 -4.85 -8.70
CA PHE A 519 6.59 -5.92 -7.71
C PHE A 519 6.89 -5.35 -6.33
N LEU A 520 6.02 -5.65 -5.37
CA LEU A 520 6.16 -5.20 -3.99
C LEU A 520 6.86 -6.29 -3.19
N LEU A 521 7.93 -5.94 -2.48
CA LEU A 521 8.62 -6.86 -1.60
C LEU A 521 8.17 -6.66 -0.16
N THR A 522 8.07 -7.79 0.55
CA THR A 522 7.75 -7.89 1.97
C THR A 522 8.63 -8.97 2.62
N PRO A 523 8.76 -8.98 3.95
CA PRO A 523 9.41 -10.07 4.67
C PRO A 523 8.80 -11.47 4.42
N GLY A 524 7.61 -11.55 3.82
CA GLY A 524 6.97 -12.82 3.44
C GLY A 524 7.54 -13.45 2.18
N ASP A 525 8.30 -12.70 1.36
CA ASP A 525 8.83 -13.18 0.09
C ASP A 525 10.13 -13.98 0.24
N THR A 526 10.30 -15.00 -0.60
CA THR A 526 11.47 -15.89 -0.54
C THR A 526 12.40 -15.75 -1.76
N LYS A 527 13.67 -16.13 -1.56
CA LYS A 527 14.65 -16.24 -2.66
C LYS A 527 14.17 -17.16 -3.79
N ALA A 528 13.40 -18.21 -3.46
CA ALA A 528 12.89 -19.16 -4.44
C ALA A 528 11.84 -18.52 -5.35
N GLU A 529 10.91 -17.74 -4.78
CA GLU A 529 9.89 -17.01 -5.54
C GLU A 529 10.53 -15.92 -6.42
N LEU A 530 11.51 -15.19 -5.89
CA LEU A 530 12.29 -14.22 -6.68
C LEU A 530 13.03 -14.89 -7.86
N ALA A 531 13.55 -16.11 -7.67
CA ALA A 531 14.16 -16.87 -8.75
C ALA A 531 13.14 -17.31 -9.82
N ILE A 532 11.93 -17.69 -9.43
CA ILE A 532 10.82 -17.97 -10.36
C ILE A 532 10.51 -16.73 -11.21
N LEU A 533 10.42 -15.57 -10.58
CA LEU A 533 10.18 -14.29 -11.28
C LEU A 533 11.30 -13.97 -12.28
N LEU A 534 12.57 -14.08 -11.86
CA LEU A 534 13.72 -13.84 -12.75
C LEU A 534 13.69 -14.76 -13.97
N ASN A 535 13.46 -16.05 -13.75
CA ASN A 535 13.43 -17.04 -14.82
C ASN A 535 12.28 -16.77 -15.81
N ALA A 536 11.14 -16.26 -15.34
CA ALA A 536 10.04 -15.87 -16.22
C ALA A 536 10.43 -14.72 -17.16
N PHE A 537 11.13 -13.68 -16.67
CA PHE A 537 11.64 -12.62 -17.54
C PHE A 537 12.64 -13.14 -18.59
N LEU A 538 13.55 -14.03 -18.19
CA LEU A 538 14.52 -14.63 -19.12
C LEU A 538 13.85 -15.53 -20.17
N GLU A 539 12.80 -16.26 -19.79
CA GLU A 539 12.00 -17.06 -20.71
C GLU A 539 11.22 -16.20 -21.70
N PHE A 540 10.62 -15.09 -21.25
CA PHE A 540 10.00 -14.11 -22.15
C PHE A 540 11.03 -13.56 -23.14
N GLU A 541 12.21 -13.17 -22.66
CA GLU A 541 13.30 -12.67 -23.50
C GLU A 541 13.71 -13.72 -24.55
N GLN A 542 13.79 -14.99 -24.19
CA GLN A 542 14.05 -16.07 -25.14
C GLN A 542 12.96 -16.14 -26.22
N TYR A 543 11.68 -16.17 -25.85
CA TYR A 543 10.58 -16.19 -26.82
C TYR A 543 10.56 -14.95 -27.71
N TYR A 544 10.89 -13.79 -27.16
CA TYR A 544 11.00 -12.55 -27.93
C TYR A 544 12.13 -12.64 -28.93
N ASN A 545 13.31 -13.10 -28.53
CA ASN A 545 14.47 -13.23 -29.42
C ASN A 545 14.24 -14.23 -30.56
N GLU A 546 13.57 -15.36 -30.27
CA GLU A 546 13.18 -16.39 -31.24
C GLU A 546 12.00 -15.96 -32.14
N ASP A 547 11.37 -14.82 -31.85
CA ASP A 547 10.12 -14.37 -32.46
C ASP A 547 9.03 -15.46 -32.45
N ALA A 548 8.85 -16.05 -31.27
CA ALA A 548 7.98 -17.21 -31.10
C ALA A 548 6.51 -16.91 -31.50
N PRO A 549 5.78 -17.91 -32.03
CA PRO A 549 4.34 -17.79 -32.29
C PRO A 549 3.59 -17.36 -31.02
N LEU A 550 2.68 -16.40 -31.15
CA LEU A 550 1.97 -15.86 -29.99
C LEU A 550 1.12 -16.92 -29.27
N GLU A 551 0.61 -17.92 -29.99
CA GLU A 551 -0.13 -19.06 -29.41
C GLU A 551 0.69 -19.92 -28.44
N LYS A 552 2.03 -19.91 -28.59
CA LYS A 552 2.94 -20.60 -27.68
C LYS A 552 3.18 -19.75 -26.42
N VAL A 553 3.23 -18.43 -26.57
CA VAL A 553 3.59 -17.48 -25.50
C VAL A 553 2.38 -17.10 -24.64
N LEU A 554 1.24 -16.78 -25.28
CA LEU A 554 -0.01 -16.33 -24.64
C LEU A 554 -1.20 -17.22 -25.07
N PRO A 555 -1.20 -18.51 -24.69
CA PRO A 555 -2.21 -19.48 -25.16
C PRO A 555 -3.65 -19.15 -24.74
N LYS A 556 -3.89 -18.56 -23.57
CA LYS A 556 -5.24 -18.15 -23.14
C LYS A 556 -5.73 -16.96 -23.97
N LEU A 557 -4.87 -15.98 -24.23
CA LEU A 557 -5.20 -14.82 -25.07
C LEU A 557 -5.60 -15.29 -26.48
N THR A 558 -4.79 -16.14 -27.12
CA THR A 558 -5.09 -16.63 -28.47
C THR A 558 -6.26 -17.61 -28.50
N LYS A 559 -6.56 -18.31 -27.40
CA LYS A 559 -7.78 -19.13 -27.30
C LYS A 559 -9.04 -18.27 -27.31
N VAL A 560 -9.03 -17.11 -26.66
CA VAL A 560 -10.19 -16.20 -26.58
C VAL A 560 -10.29 -15.32 -27.83
N TYR A 561 -9.17 -14.76 -28.29
CA TYR A 561 -9.12 -13.77 -29.39
C TYR A 561 -8.39 -14.30 -30.64
N GLY A 562 -8.47 -15.61 -30.89
CA GLY A 562 -7.72 -16.29 -31.94
C GLY A 562 -7.95 -15.78 -33.35
N ALA A 563 -9.14 -15.21 -33.64
CA ALA A 563 -9.40 -14.57 -34.93
C ALA A 563 -8.53 -13.31 -35.15
N ARG A 564 -8.35 -12.48 -34.10
CA ARG A 564 -7.54 -11.24 -34.13
C ARG A 564 -6.04 -11.53 -34.19
N TYR A 565 -5.61 -12.58 -33.50
CA TYR A 565 -4.19 -12.90 -33.31
C TYR A 565 -3.73 -14.12 -34.13
N LYS A 566 -4.49 -14.52 -35.16
CA LYS A 566 -4.16 -15.68 -35.99
C LYS A 566 -2.84 -15.47 -36.71
N GLY A 567 -1.86 -16.33 -36.45
CA GLY A 567 -0.54 -16.28 -37.09
C GLY A 567 0.36 -15.15 -36.60
N TYR A 568 -0.02 -14.45 -35.53
CA TYR A 568 0.82 -13.43 -34.90
C TYR A 568 2.05 -14.07 -34.25
N THR A 569 3.17 -13.35 -34.29
CA THR A 569 4.34 -13.61 -33.45
C THR A 569 4.39 -12.65 -32.27
N LEU A 570 5.22 -12.95 -31.28
CA LEU A 570 5.43 -12.08 -30.13
C LEU A 570 5.97 -10.71 -30.54
N LYS A 571 6.96 -10.62 -31.45
CA LYS A 571 7.49 -9.31 -31.87
C LYS A 571 6.46 -8.49 -32.62
N GLN A 572 5.63 -9.12 -33.46
CA GLN A 572 4.58 -8.43 -34.19
C GLN A 572 3.59 -7.74 -33.25
N LEU A 573 3.11 -8.44 -32.21
CA LEU A 573 2.22 -7.85 -31.22
C LEU A 573 2.90 -6.70 -30.46
N CYS A 574 4.12 -6.93 -29.96
CA CYS A 574 4.86 -5.92 -29.21
C CYS A 574 5.09 -4.65 -30.04
N GLN A 575 5.52 -4.81 -31.30
CA GLN A 575 5.81 -3.69 -32.19
C GLN A 575 4.54 -2.93 -32.58
N GLU A 576 3.44 -3.63 -32.92
CA GLU A 576 2.17 -2.99 -33.28
C GLU A 576 1.64 -2.12 -32.12
N MET A 577 1.70 -2.62 -30.89
CA MET A 577 1.27 -1.88 -29.71
C MET A 577 2.23 -0.75 -29.34
N HIS A 578 3.55 -0.95 -29.52
CA HIS A 578 4.53 0.12 -29.32
C HIS A 578 4.32 1.29 -30.30
N GLU A 579 4.15 0.99 -31.59
CA GLU A 579 3.89 2.00 -32.63
C GLU A 579 2.62 2.80 -32.37
N TYR A 580 1.59 2.14 -31.83
CA TYR A 580 0.36 2.81 -31.41
C TYR A 580 0.61 3.84 -30.31
N TYR A 581 1.24 3.46 -29.20
CA TYR A 581 1.50 4.39 -28.09
C TYR A 581 2.49 5.50 -28.46
N ARG A 582 3.52 5.15 -29.25
CA ARG A 582 4.49 6.10 -29.81
C ARG A 582 3.83 7.11 -30.73
N GLY A 583 3.00 6.66 -31.67
CA GLY A 583 2.29 7.53 -32.62
C GLY A 583 1.33 8.51 -31.94
N ASN A 584 0.81 8.15 -30.76
CA ASN A 584 -0.05 9.01 -29.96
C ASN A 584 0.70 9.91 -28.96
N ASN A 585 2.03 9.79 -28.84
CA ASN A 585 2.86 10.49 -27.84
C ASN A 585 2.33 10.30 -26.41
N THR A 586 2.02 9.05 -26.07
CA THR A 586 1.20 8.74 -24.89
C THR A 586 1.80 9.21 -23.56
N PHE A 587 3.11 9.05 -23.33
CA PHE A 587 3.71 9.52 -22.08
C PHE A 587 3.73 11.05 -21.97
N THR A 588 3.82 11.76 -23.09
CA THR A 588 3.74 13.23 -23.10
C THR A 588 2.37 13.69 -22.63
N LEU A 589 1.30 13.00 -23.07
CA LEU A 589 -0.04 13.24 -22.55
C LEU A 589 -0.09 12.99 -21.05
N GLN A 590 0.47 11.88 -20.55
CA GLN A 590 0.53 11.58 -19.12
C GLN A 590 1.22 12.67 -18.30
N GLN A 591 2.30 13.25 -18.82
CA GLN A 591 3.04 14.35 -18.19
C GLN A 591 2.21 15.62 -18.10
N GLU A 592 1.61 16.03 -19.21
CA GLU A 592 0.83 17.26 -19.29
C GLU A 592 -0.47 17.20 -18.44
N LEU A 593 -1.09 16.01 -18.27
CA LEU A 593 -2.29 15.83 -17.45
C LEU A 593 -2.11 16.28 -16.00
N PHE A 594 -0.90 16.14 -15.44
CA PHE A 594 -0.56 16.49 -14.07
C PHE A 594 0.33 17.73 -13.95
N ALA A 595 0.56 18.42 -15.07
CA ALA A 595 1.27 19.68 -15.17
C ALA A 595 0.42 20.80 -15.80
N LYS A 596 -0.91 20.68 -15.75
CA LYS A 596 -1.85 21.68 -16.30
C LYS A 596 -1.53 23.09 -15.71
N PRO A 597 -1.52 24.15 -16.54
CA PRO A 597 -1.01 25.46 -16.13
C PRO A 597 -1.86 26.21 -15.10
N ASP A 598 -3.17 25.93 -15.03
CA ASP A 598 -4.07 26.57 -14.05
C ASP A 598 -4.99 25.56 -13.37
N MET A 599 -4.42 24.79 -12.44
CA MET A 599 -5.17 23.76 -11.71
C MET A 599 -6.25 24.32 -10.77
N GLN A 600 -6.22 25.61 -10.46
CA GLN A 600 -7.20 26.20 -9.53
C GLN A 600 -8.50 26.64 -10.23
N ASN A 601 -8.58 26.54 -11.56
CA ASN A 601 -9.73 26.99 -12.35
C ASN A 601 -10.86 25.95 -12.42
N TYR A 602 -11.14 25.26 -11.30
CA TYR A 602 -12.37 24.48 -11.18
C TYR A 602 -13.58 25.43 -11.12
N GLN A 603 -14.70 25.03 -11.71
CA GLN A 603 -15.86 25.94 -11.88
C GLN A 603 -16.75 25.98 -10.64
N MET A 604 -16.69 24.92 -9.83
CA MET A 604 -17.36 24.80 -8.54
C MET A 604 -16.62 23.77 -7.69
N THR A 605 -16.87 23.79 -6.39
CA THR A 605 -16.30 22.79 -5.48
C THR A 605 -16.80 21.38 -5.83
N PRO A 606 -15.99 20.33 -5.62
CA PRO A 606 -16.43 18.95 -5.86
C PRO A 606 -17.73 18.57 -5.14
N GLU A 607 -17.95 19.06 -3.90
CA GLU A 607 -19.22 18.88 -3.16
C GLU A 607 -20.43 19.43 -3.92
N HIS A 608 -20.29 20.57 -4.60
CA HIS A 608 -21.39 21.20 -5.29
C HIS A 608 -21.69 20.49 -6.62
N ALA A 609 -20.66 20.02 -7.32
CA ALA A 609 -20.83 19.21 -8.52
C ALA A 609 -21.55 17.89 -8.18
N ASP A 610 -21.13 17.21 -7.10
CA ASP A 610 -21.76 15.99 -6.61
C ASP A 610 -23.21 16.23 -6.16
N TYR A 611 -23.48 17.35 -5.46
CA TYR A 611 -24.85 17.75 -5.12
C TYR A 611 -25.75 17.88 -6.36
N LEU A 612 -25.25 18.52 -7.43
CA LEU A 612 -26.00 18.68 -8.68
C LEU A 612 -26.19 17.33 -9.40
N PHE A 613 -25.17 16.48 -9.41
CA PHE A 613 -25.25 15.11 -9.91
C PHE A 613 -26.36 14.32 -9.18
N MET A 614 -26.37 14.34 -7.84
CA MET A 614 -27.41 13.71 -7.01
C MET A 614 -28.82 14.27 -7.25
N LYS A 615 -28.94 15.49 -7.79
CA LYS A 615 -30.21 16.10 -8.20
C LYS A 615 -30.64 15.75 -9.62
N ASN A 616 -29.90 14.88 -10.31
CA ASN A 616 -30.07 14.57 -11.74
C ASN A 616 -29.94 15.83 -12.63
N GLU A 617 -29.09 16.78 -12.23
CA GLU A 617 -28.74 17.97 -13.01
C GLU A 617 -27.49 17.72 -13.90
N SER A 618 -27.29 16.47 -14.30
CA SER A 618 -26.26 16.01 -15.23
C SER A 618 -26.87 15.34 -16.46
N GLU A 619 -26.04 15.13 -17.47
CA GLU A 619 -26.34 14.35 -18.66
C GLU A 619 -25.10 13.57 -19.14
N LEU A 620 -25.33 12.42 -19.78
CA LEU A 620 -24.30 11.67 -20.47
C LEU A 620 -23.98 12.31 -21.83
N VAL A 621 -22.73 12.70 -22.02
CA VAL A 621 -22.20 13.16 -23.31
C VAL A 621 -21.19 12.18 -23.85
N ASN A 622 -21.08 12.07 -25.18
CA ASN A 622 -20.01 11.28 -25.79
C ASN A 622 -18.65 11.90 -25.48
N LEU A 623 -17.62 11.06 -25.42
CA LEU A 623 -16.25 11.51 -25.21
C LEU A 623 -15.81 12.57 -26.24
N GLU A 624 -16.28 12.44 -27.49
CA GLU A 624 -16.00 13.41 -28.57
C GLU A 624 -16.56 14.82 -28.31
N ASP A 625 -17.59 14.92 -27.47
CA ASP A 625 -18.33 16.15 -27.15
C ASP A 625 -18.08 16.65 -25.71
N VAL A 626 -17.17 16.01 -24.96
CA VAL A 626 -17.00 16.27 -23.52
C VAL A 626 -16.22 17.57 -23.23
N LYS A 627 -15.37 18.02 -24.17
CA LYS A 627 -14.51 19.18 -24.00
C LYS A 627 -15.29 20.42 -23.54
N GLY A 628 -14.80 21.08 -22.50
CA GLY A 628 -15.36 22.31 -21.95
C GLY A 628 -16.58 22.10 -21.05
N ARG A 629 -17.16 20.90 -21.03
CA ARG A 629 -18.24 20.51 -20.12
C ARG A 629 -17.70 20.33 -18.71
N ILE A 630 -18.53 20.64 -17.70
CA ILE A 630 -18.17 20.49 -16.29
C ILE A 630 -18.43 19.06 -15.87
N ALA A 631 -17.41 18.36 -15.41
CA ALA A 631 -17.52 16.98 -14.96
C ALA A 631 -18.43 16.88 -13.73
N ALA A 632 -19.40 15.97 -13.78
CA ALA A 632 -20.24 15.63 -12.64
C ALA A 632 -19.55 14.59 -11.73
N GLU A 633 -18.74 13.72 -12.34
CA GLU A 633 -17.97 12.66 -11.68
C GLU A 633 -16.47 12.82 -11.91
N GLY A 634 -15.65 12.11 -11.13
CA GLY A 634 -14.20 12.10 -11.32
C GLY A 634 -13.76 11.07 -12.36
N ALA A 635 -13.01 11.50 -13.37
CA ALA A 635 -12.51 10.65 -14.45
C ALA A 635 -11.13 10.07 -14.10
N LEU A 636 -11.03 8.73 -14.05
CA LEU A 636 -9.87 7.99 -13.56
C LEU A 636 -9.42 6.91 -14.54
N PRO A 637 -8.39 7.17 -15.35
CA PRO A 637 -7.77 6.15 -16.20
C PRO A 637 -6.63 5.40 -15.49
N TYR A 638 -6.37 4.16 -15.92
CA TYR A 638 -5.16 3.40 -15.58
C TYR A 638 -4.31 3.13 -16.84
N PRO A 639 -3.02 3.49 -16.81
CA PRO A 639 -2.34 4.35 -15.82
C PRO A 639 -2.87 5.82 -15.82
N PRO A 640 -2.62 6.60 -14.74
CA PRO A 640 -1.90 6.23 -13.53
C PRO A 640 -2.80 5.74 -12.38
N GLY A 641 -4.12 5.74 -12.53
CA GLY A 641 -5.04 5.35 -11.45
C GLY A 641 -5.44 6.47 -10.49
N VAL A 642 -5.39 7.72 -10.96
CA VAL A 642 -5.71 8.94 -10.20
C VAL A 642 -6.65 9.82 -11.05
N PHE A 643 -7.48 10.65 -10.42
CA PHE A 643 -8.32 11.60 -11.15
C PHE A 643 -7.50 12.55 -12.01
N ILE A 644 -7.79 12.54 -13.31
CA ILE A 644 -7.26 13.53 -14.25
C ILE A 644 -8.24 14.69 -14.44
N VAL A 645 -9.54 14.43 -14.24
CA VAL A 645 -10.61 15.41 -14.10
C VAL A 645 -11.38 15.11 -12.82
N ALA A 646 -11.45 16.06 -11.90
CA ALA A 646 -12.25 15.95 -10.67
C ALA A 646 -13.67 16.52 -10.88
N PRO A 647 -14.66 16.11 -10.07
CA PRO A 647 -15.99 16.74 -10.11
C PRO A 647 -15.90 18.26 -9.95
N GLY A 648 -16.61 19.00 -10.81
CA GLY A 648 -16.58 20.47 -10.84
C GLY A 648 -15.47 21.08 -11.70
N GLU A 649 -14.51 20.29 -12.20
CA GLU A 649 -13.56 20.71 -13.22
C GLU A 649 -14.16 20.65 -14.62
N LYS A 650 -13.59 21.41 -15.56
CA LYS A 650 -13.91 21.29 -16.98
C LYS A 650 -13.01 20.26 -17.63
N TRP A 651 -13.58 19.41 -18.47
CA TRP A 651 -12.82 18.55 -19.36
C TRP A 651 -11.99 19.41 -20.32
N SER A 652 -10.69 19.15 -20.39
CA SER A 652 -9.77 19.81 -21.32
C SER A 652 -9.45 18.95 -22.53
N ASP A 653 -8.82 19.55 -23.53
CA ASP A 653 -8.36 18.86 -24.75
C ASP A 653 -7.51 17.62 -24.45
N ILE A 654 -6.62 17.75 -23.47
CA ILE A 654 -5.71 16.67 -23.12
C ILE A 654 -6.41 15.53 -22.39
N ASP A 655 -7.42 15.83 -21.59
CA ASP A 655 -8.19 14.81 -20.87
C ASP A 655 -8.90 13.90 -21.88
N GLN A 656 -9.64 14.52 -22.80
CA GLN A 656 -10.34 13.82 -23.87
C GLN A 656 -9.35 12.99 -24.71
N LYS A 657 -8.27 13.61 -25.18
CA LYS A 657 -7.28 12.94 -26.04
C LYS A 657 -6.65 11.73 -25.35
N TYR A 658 -6.35 11.80 -24.06
CA TYR A 658 -5.78 10.65 -23.35
C TYR A 658 -6.78 9.49 -23.25
N PHE A 659 -8.05 9.76 -22.95
CA PHE A 659 -9.09 8.73 -22.98
C PHE A 659 -9.27 8.14 -24.39
N GLU A 660 -9.25 8.95 -25.45
CA GLU A 660 -9.30 8.45 -26.83
C GLU A 660 -8.15 7.49 -27.15
N VAL A 661 -6.94 7.77 -26.66
CA VAL A 661 -5.79 6.86 -26.78
C VAL A 661 -6.04 5.53 -26.07
N LEU A 662 -6.59 5.55 -24.86
CA LEU A 662 -6.90 4.31 -24.12
C LEU A 662 -8.01 3.51 -24.80
N VAL A 663 -9.07 4.17 -25.26
CA VAL A 663 -10.18 3.53 -25.99
C VAL A 663 -9.69 2.89 -27.28
N GLY A 664 -8.88 3.62 -28.06
CA GLY A 664 -8.29 3.06 -29.27
C GLY A 664 -7.34 1.88 -29.00
N ALA A 665 -6.71 1.82 -27.82
CA ALA A 665 -5.92 0.64 -27.42
C ALA A 665 -6.83 -0.57 -27.16
N ILE A 666 -7.96 -0.37 -26.45
CA ILE A 666 -8.96 -1.43 -26.19
C ILE A 666 -9.48 -2.03 -27.50
N GLU A 667 -9.81 -1.17 -28.48
CA GLU A 667 -10.33 -1.62 -29.78
C GLU A 667 -9.29 -2.41 -30.60
N ARG A 668 -8.02 -1.99 -30.56
CA ARG A 668 -6.94 -2.59 -31.37
C ARG A 668 -6.36 -3.85 -30.77
N PHE A 669 -6.32 -3.94 -29.44
CA PHE A 669 -5.62 -4.97 -28.68
C PHE A 669 -6.56 -5.67 -27.69
N PRO A 670 -7.58 -6.41 -28.17
CA PRO A 670 -8.51 -7.12 -27.29
C PRO A 670 -7.78 -8.12 -26.39
N GLY A 671 -8.05 -8.04 -25.08
CA GLY A 671 -7.30 -8.75 -24.04
C GLY A 671 -6.27 -7.90 -23.30
N PHE A 672 -5.98 -6.69 -23.78
CA PHE A 672 -5.14 -5.69 -23.11
C PHE A 672 -5.96 -4.45 -22.78
N VAL A 673 -6.93 -4.60 -21.87
CA VAL A 673 -7.92 -3.56 -21.55
C VAL A 673 -7.42 -2.72 -20.37
N PRO A 674 -7.01 -1.45 -20.57
CA PRO A 674 -6.76 -0.54 -19.46
C PRO A 674 -8.04 -0.36 -18.62
N GLU A 675 -7.87 -0.27 -17.30
CA GLU A 675 -8.97 0.07 -16.41
C GLU A 675 -9.32 1.56 -16.56
N ILE A 676 -10.61 1.86 -16.69
CA ILE A 676 -11.14 3.22 -16.76
C ILE A 676 -12.37 3.33 -15.84
N GLN A 677 -12.39 4.34 -14.98
CA GLN A 677 -13.51 4.66 -14.08
C GLN A 677 -13.97 6.11 -14.30
N GLY A 678 -15.21 6.42 -13.92
CA GLY A 678 -15.81 7.75 -14.11
C GLY A 678 -16.19 8.07 -15.56
N VAL A 679 -16.10 7.08 -16.43
CA VAL A 679 -16.63 7.08 -17.80
C VAL A 679 -17.37 5.77 -18.01
N TYR A 680 -18.39 5.81 -18.87
CA TYR A 680 -19.25 4.70 -19.19
C TYR A 680 -18.98 4.28 -20.62
N TRP A 681 -18.73 3.00 -20.82
CA TRP A 681 -18.51 2.49 -22.16
C TRP A 681 -19.27 1.20 -22.37
N ASP A 682 -19.73 1.02 -23.60
CA ASP A 682 -20.42 -0.19 -24.03
C ASP A 682 -19.92 -0.57 -25.42
N GLN A 683 -19.78 -1.87 -25.66
CA GLN A 683 -19.45 -2.40 -26.97
C GLN A 683 -20.75 -2.62 -27.73
N LYS A 684 -21.06 -1.71 -28.66
CA LYS A 684 -22.29 -1.81 -29.47
C LYS A 684 -22.16 -2.94 -30.49
N SER A 685 -23.30 -3.37 -31.03
CA SER A 685 -23.39 -4.41 -32.06
C SER A 685 -22.63 -4.10 -33.36
N ASP A 686 -22.25 -2.84 -33.59
CA ASP A 686 -21.40 -2.40 -34.72
C ASP A 686 -19.89 -2.62 -34.49
N GLY A 687 -19.51 -3.12 -33.31
CA GLY A 687 -18.14 -3.43 -32.93
C GLY A 687 -17.34 -2.23 -32.42
N LYS A 688 -17.90 -1.01 -32.41
CA LYS A 688 -17.24 0.19 -31.92
C LYS A 688 -17.48 0.40 -30.44
N ILE A 689 -16.45 0.85 -29.73
CA ILE A 689 -16.57 1.24 -28.33
C ILE A 689 -17.02 2.70 -28.29
N ARG A 690 -18.16 2.94 -27.63
CA ARG A 690 -18.62 4.31 -27.35
C ARG A 690 -18.38 4.59 -25.89
N VAL A 691 -17.67 5.68 -25.62
CA VAL A 691 -17.40 6.16 -24.27
C VAL A 691 -18.19 7.44 -24.03
N GLN A 692 -18.84 7.50 -22.88
CA GLN A 692 -19.62 8.64 -22.42
C GLN A 692 -19.16 9.05 -21.03
N ALA A 693 -19.29 10.33 -20.71
CA ALA A 693 -19.00 10.86 -19.38
C ALA A 693 -20.22 11.61 -18.85
N GLU A 694 -20.46 11.53 -17.54
CA GLU A 694 -21.46 12.35 -16.87
C GLU A 694 -20.93 13.77 -16.68
N VAL A 695 -21.66 14.73 -17.22
CA VAL A 695 -21.33 16.16 -17.15
C VAL A 695 -22.55 16.95 -16.67
N LEU A 696 -22.34 18.09 -16.03
CA LEU A 696 -23.43 18.96 -15.62
C LEU A 696 -24.12 19.55 -16.86
N LYS A 697 -25.46 19.66 -16.79
CA LYS A 697 -26.28 20.29 -17.83
C LYS A 697 -25.87 21.75 -18.02
N GLU A 698 -25.77 22.20 -19.27
CA GLU A 698 -25.62 23.62 -19.58
C GLU A 698 -26.92 24.35 -19.20
N LYS A 699 -26.79 25.48 -18.50
CA LYS A 699 -27.93 26.32 -18.08
C LYS A 699 -28.23 27.42 -19.08
#